data_AF-A7TLR6-F1
#
_entry.id   AF-A7TLR6-F1
#
_cell.length_a   1.000
_cell.length_b   1.000
_cell.length_c   1.000
_cell.angle_alpha   90.00
_cell.angle_beta   90.00
_cell.angle_gamma   90.00
#
_symmetry.space_group_name_H-M   'P 1'
#
loop_
_entity.id
_entity.type
_entity.pdbx_description
1 polymer ?
#
loop_
_entity_poly.entity_id
_entity_poly.type
_entity_poly.pdbx_seq_one_letter_code
_entity_poly.pdbx_strand_id
1 'polypeptide(L)'
;MKSNVFVGIKPGSNNVSTSQDDELSLTTENYDYILLPITNARYRDMVRKEFDEYQCNKLNNEDAVLIISEPQLQDVVIPPFHLQNRNDESPSYIGLLSSWLELDSTDISIRNFGTKVLLNECKYARFVGINKLILAPPRDLDNLQYYSQVIANLLNNDLISQSPPISLSISLPLLEDSDPLATWELWNTIRKACNYHPSLTVSLAVPRIKTPTFVMNRWQSEPVSCLLLSSSIFSTNQHNYPVLHKFNQNLISKFQRVNGNSQSFPGELIVILHGVEKNSEMIKGGESSYLEYVNYILKKEDLAIMEENEENDITIEDNYWIPRVMPPLLPNSENLSNLVYSNFERDTVKYELYQRAIELAVRDQIDYRRSYNLVILIAGAGRGALVDRTFEVANFLNILNNVKIIALEKNPQACLYLQKRKFDSWGEKVEIIRDDMKKWGDSSIKVDICISELLGSFGCNELSPECLFNIQKNHSKPSTIFIPESYSSYIAPVSVPLLRQKLKIENGDYEKPWILHNIPYCILSSKINEAWKFRHPNEEMALFSKNITSEFKIKHKGEIDGLIGFFTAKLYGDVTLSTLPDKSMIRLLPESVNNDDFETTQNLLTGTNSRHHDQTFNSVGIFTKKGHGTKNLKSWSPIFFPLKNALSVTDDNELSVFLSRMSCNEMSKVWYEWSMESFVYFVLPSSVAAETSLYKNDTTTNPNNNTTTTTTPNNNTTSNTISNGKSNRGLMSTNNYSSASGGGVSKSIEHESVRNIETIKSSNNNNNSNNNNNSSSSANNNTNFDNAVLRENEFAMDQGTAWESVKDIHGLTNTEERAPLFNLDGPEDVDVPPEIHLRVKTGSSALHNVGGCQYSIPR
;
A
#
# COMPACT_ATOMS: atom_id res chain seq x y z
N MET A 1 21.98 17.85 -11.81
CA MET A 1 21.37 16.66 -11.20
C MET A 1 19.94 16.58 -11.70
N LYS A 2 19.50 15.40 -12.15
CA LYS A 2 18.12 15.19 -12.62
C LYS A 2 17.26 14.81 -11.42
N SER A 3 16.07 15.41 -11.30
CA SER A 3 15.13 15.14 -10.21
C SER A 3 14.59 13.70 -10.31
N ASN A 4 14.11 13.14 -9.20
CA ASN A 4 13.38 11.86 -9.21
C ASN A 4 11.93 12.02 -9.72
N VAL A 5 11.51 13.23 -10.06
CA VAL A 5 10.23 13.56 -10.69
C VAL A 5 10.48 14.31 -11.99
N PHE A 6 9.83 13.87 -13.06
CA PHE A 6 9.98 14.45 -14.38
C PHE A 6 8.92 15.54 -14.62
N VAL A 7 9.22 16.52 -15.48
CA VAL A 7 8.27 17.59 -15.82
C VAL A 7 7.85 17.52 -17.27
N GLY A 8 6.54 17.56 -17.52
CA GLY A 8 5.98 17.54 -18.86
C GLY A 8 5.00 18.69 -19.13
N ILE A 9 4.66 18.85 -20.41
CA ILE A 9 3.76 19.88 -20.91
C ILE A 9 2.63 19.26 -21.74
N LYS A 10 1.41 19.79 -21.60
CA LYS A 10 0.33 19.61 -22.58
C LYS A 10 0.20 20.91 -23.39
N PRO A 11 0.66 20.94 -24.66
CA PRO A 11 0.56 22.13 -25.49
C PRO A 11 -0.87 22.60 -25.70
N GLY A 12 -1.05 23.92 -25.88
CA GLY A 12 -2.32 24.50 -26.30
C GLY A 12 -2.67 24.16 -27.75
N SER A 13 -3.96 24.12 -28.09
CA SER A 13 -4.45 23.69 -29.42
C SER A 13 -3.88 24.50 -30.59
N ASN A 14 -3.49 25.76 -30.36
CA ASN A 14 -2.94 26.64 -31.38
C ASN A 14 -1.51 26.24 -31.80
N ASN A 15 -0.78 25.47 -30.98
CA ASN A 15 0.61 25.07 -31.23
C ASN A 15 0.72 23.69 -31.91
N VAL A 16 -0.41 23.11 -32.35
CA VAL A 16 -0.49 21.79 -33.01
C VAL A 16 -0.83 21.96 -34.51
N SER A 17 -0.50 23.12 -35.11
CA SER A 17 -0.76 23.39 -36.52
C SER A 17 0.13 22.55 -37.42
N THR A 18 -0.50 21.77 -38.30
CA THR A 18 0.14 20.85 -39.25
C THR A 18 0.73 21.58 -40.47
N SER A 19 1.80 22.35 -40.26
CA SER A 19 2.67 22.90 -41.32
C SER A 19 3.98 22.09 -41.36
N GLN A 20 4.32 21.51 -42.51
CA GLN A 20 5.45 20.55 -42.62
C GLN A 20 6.85 21.16 -42.51
N ASP A 21 6.99 22.50 -42.51
CA ASP A 21 8.29 23.18 -42.55
C ASP A 21 8.46 24.33 -41.53
N ASP A 22 7.43 24.67 -40.74
CA ASP A 22 7.52 25.73 -39.72
C ASP A 22 7.72 25.13 -38.33
N GLU A 23 9.00 25.05 -37.95
CA GLU A 23 9.55 25.24 -36.60
C GLU A 23 8.55 25.04 -35.43
N LEU A 24 8.52 23.83 -34.84
CA LEU A 24 7.90 23.55 -33.54
C LEU A 24 8.74 24.22 -32.43
N SER A 25 8.76 25.55 -32.44
CA SER A 25 9.92 26.35 -32.08
C SER A 25 10.15 26.48 -30.57
N LEU A 26 11.31 25.99 -30.13
CA LEU A 26 12.07 26.40 -28.93
C LEU A 26 11.39 26.24 -27.53
N THR A 27 10.09 26.01 -27.45
CA THR A 27 9.35 26.03 -26.17
C THR A 27 9.20 24.65 -25.52
N THR A 28 9.18 23.57 -26.31
CA THR A 28 8.94 22.20 -25.80
C THR A 28 10.21 21.40 -25.49
N GLU A 29 11.38 21.84 -25.96
CA GLU A 29 12.66 21.11 -25.81
C GLU A 29 13.14 21.01 -24.35
N ASN A 30 12.72 21.92 -23.47
CA ASN A 30 13.14 21.95 -22.06
C ASN A 30 12.32 21.03 -21.13
N TYR A 31 11.37 20.26 -21.66
CA TYR A 31 10.53 19.33 -20.88
C TYR A 31 11.04 17.89 -21.01
N ASP A 32 10.85 17.07 -19.99
CA ASP A 32 11.09 15.63 -20.09
C ASP A 32 10.02 14.93 -20.94
N TYR A 33 8.78 15.43 -20.89
CA TYR A 33 7.62 14.79 -21.51
C TYR A 33 6.67 15.77 -22.22
N ILE A 34 6.11 15.34 -23.36
CA ILE A 34 5.04 16.04 -24.08
C ILE A 34 3.77 15.17 -24.08
N LEU A 35 2.64 15.73 -23.61
CA LEU A 35 1.32 15.11 -23.64
C LEU A 35 0.53 15.59 -24.86
N LEU A 36 0.32 14.70 -25.84
CA LEU A 36 -0.44 14.97 -27.07
C LEU A 36 -1.49 13.88 -27.33
N PRO A 37 -2.62 14.19 -28.01
CA PRO A 37 -3.54 13.19 -28.52
C PRO A 37 -2.80 12.13 -29.37
N ILE A 38 -3.25 10.88 -29.36
CA ILE A 38 -2.76 9.89 -30.35
C ILE A 38 -3.31 10.24 -31.74
N THR A 39 -4.62 10.47 -31.82
CA THR A 39 -5.34 10.79 -33.06
C THR A 39 -5.99 12.18 -33.00
N ASN A 40 -6.32 12.72 -34.17
CA ASN A 40 -6.92 14.04 -34.33
C ASN A 40 -8.44 13.96 -34.67
N ALA A 41 -9.07 15.12 -34.85
CA ALA A 41 -10.50 15.22 -35.16
C ALA A 41 -10.90 14.51 -36.48
N ARG A 42 -9.99 14.41 -37.46
CA ARG A 42 -10.23 13.72 -38.73
C ARG A 42 -10.43 12.21 -38.52
N TYR A 43 -9.63 11.59 -37.65
CA TYR A 43 -9.82 10.19 -37.28
C TYR A 43 -11.22 9.97 -36.69
N ARG A 44 -11.56 10.77 -35.67
CA ARG A 44 -12.87 10.77 -35.00
C ARG A 44 -14.02 10.85 -36.01
N ASP A 45 -13.97 11.79 -36.94
CA ASP A 45 -15.07 12.04 -37.86
C ASP A 45 -15.17 10.94 -38.94
N MET A 46 -14.03 10.35 -39.35
CA MET A 46 -13.99 9.15 -40.20
C MET A 46 -14.62 7.94 -39.51
N VAL A 47 -14.16 7.57 -38.30
CA VAL A 47 -14.63 6.35 -37.62
C VAL A 47 -16.06 6.48 -37.10
N ARG A 48 -16.54 7.70 -36.82
CA ARG A 48 -17.96 7.97 -36.57
C ARG A 48 -18.82 7.63 -37.79
N LYS A 49 -18.42 8.07 -38.99
CA LYS A 49 -19.13 7.72 -40.22
C LYS A 49 -19.16 6.21 -40.46
N GLU A 50 -18.05 5.51 -40.22
CA GLU A 50 -18.01 4.03 -40.29
C GLU A 50 -18.99 3.37 -39.29
N PHE A 51 -19.13 3.95 -38.10
CA PHE A 51 -20.06 3.47 -37.07
C PHE A 51 -21.53 3.76 -37.42
N ASP A 52 -21.84 4.93 -37.99
CA ASP A 52 -23.19 5.29 -38.46
C ASP A 52 -23.62 4.37 -39.62
N GLU A 53 -22.73 4.14 -40.60
CA GLU A 53 -22.93 3.18 -41.68
C GLU A 53 -23.14 1.75 -41.14
N TYR A 54 -22.38 1.35 -40.12
CA TYR A 54 -22.59 0.09 -39.42
C TYR A 54 -23.97 0.00 -38.75
N GLN A 55 -24.44 1.05 -38.07
CA GLN A 55 -25.77 1.04 -37.45
C GLN A 55 -26.87 0.90 -38.51
N CYS A 56 -26.81 1.64 -39.62
CA CYS A 56 -27.74 1.50 -40.73
C CYS A 56 -27.74 0.08 -41.32
N ASN A 57 -26.57 -0.56 -41.43
CA ASN A 57 -26.46 -1.93 -41.93
C ASN A 57 -26.97 -2.98 -40.92
N LYS A 58 -26.74 -2.78 -39.62
CA LYS A 58 -27.20 -3.67 -38.54
C LYS A 58 -28.72 -3.76 -38.45
N LEU A 59 -29.44 -2.68 -38.78
CA LEU A 59 -30.91 -2.68 -38.89
C LEU A 59 -31.42 -3.58 -40.03
N ASN A 60 -30.60 -3.85 -41.05
CA ASN A 60 -30.96 -4.64 -42.22
C ASN A 60 -30.36 -6.06 -42.20
N ASN A 61 -29.34 -6.31 -41.37
CA ASN A 61 -28.65 -7.59 -41.24
C ASN A 61 -28.09 -7.75 -39.80
N GLU A 62 -28.63 -8.71 -39.04
CA GLU A 62 -28.21 -8.95 -37.65
C GLU A 62 -26.75 -9.44 -37.53
N ASP A 63 -26.23 -10.11 -38.57
CA ASP A 63 -24.83 -10.60 -38.63
C ASP A 63 -23.82 -9.51 -39.06
N ALA A 64 -24.23 -8.24 -39.13
CA ALA A 64 -23.32 -7.15 -39.45
C ALA A 64 -22.15 -7.07 -38.45
N VAL A 65 -20.91 -7.10 -38.96
CA VAL A 65 -19.68 -6.96 -38.17
C VAL A 65 -19.20 -5.51 -38.22
N LEU A 66 -19.03 -4.90 -37.05
CA LEU A 66 -18.42 -3.57 -36.94
C LEU A 66 -16.93 -3.64 -37.31
N ILE A 67 -16.53 -2.95 -38.37
CA ILE A 67 -15.13 -2.77 -38.79
C ILE A 67 -14.81 -1.29 -38.61
N ILE A 68 -13.66 -0.99 -38.00
CA ILE A 68 -13.16 0.38 -37.79
C ILE A 68 -11.75 0.45 -38.35
N SER A 69 -11.51 1.40 -39.25
CA SER A 69 -10.24 1.57 -39.94
C SER A 69 -9.12 2.01 -38.98
N GLU A 70 -7.89 1.57 -39.27
CA GLU A 70 -6.70 2.02 -38.56
C GLU A 70 -6.29 3.43 -39.01
N PRO A 71 -5.79 4.28 -38.09
CA PRO A 71 -5.48 5.68 -38.40
C PRO A 71 -4.36 5.81 -39.44
N GLN A 72 -4.54 6.70 -40.41
CA GLN A 72 -3.53 7.01 -41.42
C GLN A 72 -2.58 8.12 -40.92
N LEU A 73 -1.49 8.41 -41.66
CA LEU A 73 -0.50 9.43 -41.29
C LEU A 73 -1.10 10.83 -41.04
N GLN A 74 -2.19 11.15 -41.73
CA GLN A 74 -2.94 12.40 -41.62
C GLN A 74 -3.94 12.45 -40.44
N ASP A 75 -4.16 11.31 -39.77
CA ASP A 75 -5.14 11.11 -38.72
C ASP A 75 -4.49 11.07 -37.32
N VAL A 76 -3.16 10.91 -37.28
CA VAL A 76 -2.32 10.89 -36.07
C VAL A 76 -1.72 12.27 -35.78
N VAL A 77 -1.48 12.57 -34.50
CA VAL A 77 -0.82 13.83 -34.07
C VAL A 77 0.66 13.63 -33.79
N ILE A 78 1.06 12.43 -33.35
CA ILE A 78 2.46 12.10 -33.03
C ILE A 78 3.04 11.28 -34.20
N PRO A 79 3.82 11.87 -35.12
CA PRO A 79 4.31 11.18 -36.31
C PRO A 79 5.39 10.14 -35.97
N PRO A 80 5.49 9.03 -36.73
CA PRO A 80 6.38 7.91 -36.40
C PRO A 80 7.87 8.23 -36.65
N PHE A 81 8.16 9.33 -37.34
CA PHE A 81 9.51 9.69 -37.79
C PHE A 81 10.29 10.53 -36.77
N HIS A 82 9.63 11.17 -35.81
CA HIS A 82 10.29 12.07 -34.84
C HIS A 82 11.04 11.33 -33.72
N LEU A 83 10.86 10.01 -33.60
CA LEU A 83 11.35 9.20 -32.48
C LEU A 83 12.68 8.45 -32.76
N GLN A 84 13.29 8.66 -33.93
CA GLN A 84 14.52 7.95 -34.31
C GLN A 84 15.83 8.63 -33.85
N ASN A 85 15.79 9.93 -33.51
CA ASN A 85 16.95 10.64 -32.97
C ASN A 85 17.07 10.45 -31.46
N ARG A 86 17.58 9.30 -31.02
CA ARG A 86 18.03 9.07 -29.63
C ARG A 86 19.33 9.83 -29.29
N ASN A 87 19.33 11.14 -29.48
CA ASN A 87 20.16 12.01 -28.66
C ASN A 87 19.38 12.29 -27.37
N ASP A 88 20.04 12.29 -26.20
CA ASP A 88 19.41 12.38 -24.87
C ASP A 88 18.66 13.70 -24.56
N GLU A 89 18.51 14.57 -25.57
CA GLU A 89 17.99 15.94 -25.47
C GLU A 89 16.54 16.09 -25.98
N SER A 90 15.94 15.07 -26.60
CA SER A 90 14.55 15.14 -27.10
C SER A 90 13.52 14.65 -26.07
N PRO A 91 12.39 15.36 -25.87
CA PRO A 91 11.33 14.95 -24.95
C PRO A 91 10.66 13.62 -25.33
N SER A 92 10.27 12.84 -24.32
CA SER A 92 9.46 11.64 -24.50
C SER A 92 7.97 11.98 -24.65
N TYR A 93 7.18 11.12 -25.29
CA TYR A 93 5.75 11.38 -25.50
C TYR A 93 4.85 10.58 -24.54
N ILE A 94 3.78 11.22 -24.08
CA ILE A 94 2.64 10.61 -23.40
C ILE A 94 1.44 10.75 -24.34
N GLY A 95 0.75 9.65 -24.61
CA GLY A 95 -0.43 9.65 -25.48
C GLY A 95 -1.70 9.98 -24.70
N LEU A 96 -2.44 10.99 -25.13
CA LEU A 96 -3.82 11.23 -24.67
C LEU A 96 -4.77 10.44 -25.57
N LEU A 97 -5.51 9.50 -24.98
CA LEU A 97 -6.51 8.70 -25.67
C LEU A 97 -7.79 9.50 -25.94
N SER A 98 -8.55 9.08 -26.95
CA SER A 98 -9.76 9.73 -27.43
C SER A 98 -10.83 9.89 -26.34
N SER A 99 -10.93 11.09 -25.75
CA SER A 99 -11.88 11.43 -24.68
C SER A 99 -13.34 11.57 -25.13
N TRP A 100 -13.58 11.60 -26.44
CA TRP A 100 -14.91 11.74 -27.03
C TRP A 100 -15.71 10.42 -27.03
N LEU A 101 -15.09 9.30 -26.64
CA LEU A 101 -15.70 7.97 -26.53
C LEU A 101 -16.61 7.81 -25.30
N GLU A 102 -17.60 6.93 -25.41
CA GLU A 102 -18.59 6.58 -24.36
C GLU A 102 -18.43 5.11 -23.96
N LEU A 103 -17.42 4.85 -23.11
CA LEU A 103 -17.05 3.49 -22.68
C LEU A 103 -18.02 2.92 -21.62
N ASP A 104 -18.79 3.81 -21.01
CA ASP A 104 -19.85 3.64 -20.03
C ASP A 104 -21.26 3.50 -20.64
N SER A 105 -21.45 3.82 -21.93
CA SER A 105 -22.76 3.74 -22.60
C SER A 105 -23.45 2.39 -22.37
N THR A 106 -24.76 2.36 -22.17
CA THR A 106 -25.53 1.11 -21.98
C THR A 106 -25.58 0.26 -23.26
N ASP A 107 -25.42 0.84 -24.45
CA ASP A 107 -25.36 0.12 -25.71
C ASP A 107 -24.01 -0.60 -25.91
N ILE A 108 -24.07 -1.92 -26.07
CA ILE A 108 -22.93 -2.77 -26.40
C ILE A 108 -22.23 -2.37 -27.71
N SER A 109 -22.97 -1.85 -28.70
CA SER A 109 -22.39 -1.42 -29.98
C SER A 109 -21.53 -0.17 -29.82
N ILE A 110 -21.97 0.83 -29.04
CA ILE A 110 -21.18 2.03 -28.71
C ILE A 110 -19.92 1.64 -27.91
N ARG A 111 -20.03 0.75 -26.91
CA ARG A 111 -18.85 0.29 -26.15
C ARG A 111 -17.86 -0.50 -27.00
N ASN A 112 -18.33 -1.35 -27.90
CA ASN A 112 -17.49 -2.14 -28.81
C ASN A 112 -16.77 -1.22 -29.82
N PHE A 113 -17.47 -0.21 -30.33
CA PHE A 113 -16.89 0.87 -31.13
C PHE A 113 -15.76 1.59 -30.38
N GLY A 114 -16.02 2.12 -29.18
CA GLY A 114 -15.01 2.79 -28.37
C GLY A 114 -13.82 1.87 -28.04
N THR A 115 -14.07 0.60 -27.73
CA THR A 115 -13.00 -0.39 -27.49
C THR A 115 -12.11 -0.59 -28.73
N LYS A 116 -12.68 -0.63 -29.94
CA LYS A 116 -11.92 -0.76 -31.20
C LYS A 116 -11.10 0.48 -31.53
N VAL A 117 -11.67 1.67 -31.32
CA VAL A 117 -10.95 2.96 -31.47
C VAL A 117 -9.75 3.00 -30.51
N LEU A 118 -9.96 2.72 -29.21
CA LEU A 118 -8.88 2.66 -28.23
C LEU A 118 -7.82 1.61 -28.57
N LEU A 119 -8.22 0.44 -29.07
CA LEU A 119 -7.27 -0.60 -29.47
C LEU A 119 -6.38 -0.12 -30.63
N ASN A 120 -6.95 0.60 -31.61
CA ASN A 120 -6.18 1.19 -32.71
C ASN A 120 -5.24 2.31 -32.23
N GLU A 121 -5.68 3.17 -31.30
CA GLU A 121 -4.79 4.17 -30.67
C GLU A 121 -3.64 3.51 -29.89
N CYS A 122 -3.92 2.46 -29.09
CA CYS A 122 -2.91 1.73 -28.34
C CYS A 122 -1.93 0.97 -29.25
N LYS A 123 -2.40 0.37 -30.36
CA LYS A 123 -1.54 -0.26 -31.38
C LYS A 123 -0.55 0.76 -31.94
N TYR A 124 -1.07 1.93 -32.33
CA TYR A 124 -0.25 3.00 -32.89
C TYR A 124 0.77 3.52 -31.87
N ALA A 125 0.32 3.80 -30.64
CA ALA A 125 1.18 4.20 -29.53
C ALA A 125 2.36 3.25 -29.35
N ARG A 126 2.13 1.92 -29.34
CA ARG A 126 3.23 0.96 -29.21
C ARG A 126 4.12 0.86 -30.44
N PHE A 127 3.55 1.00 -31.64
CA PHE A 127 4.32 1.04 -32.88
C PHE A 127 5.36 2.18 -32.88
N VAL A 128 4.99 3.35 -32.36
CA VAL A 128 5.92 4.50 -32.23
C VAL A 128 6.77 4.46 -30.94
N GLY A 129 6.40 3.65 -29.94
CA GLY A 129 7.15 3.49 -28.68
C GLY A 129 6.66 4.31 -27.50
N ILE A 130 5.42 4.81 -27.54
CA ILE A 130 4.75 5.48 -26.41
C ILE A 130 4.28 4.44 -25.40
N ASN A 131 4.90 4.44 -24.22
CA ASN A 131 4.64 3.47 -23.16
C ASN A 131 3.76 4.01 -22.02
N LYS A 132 3.29 5.26 -22.09
CA LYS A 132 2.35 5.85 -21.12
C LYS A 132 1.19 6.52 -21.86
N LEU A 133 -0.02 6.12 -21.52
CA LEU A 133 -1.28 6.62 -22.09
C LEU A 133 -2.17 7.18 -20.99
N ILE A 134 -2.81 8.33 -21.24
CA ILE A 134 -3.80 8.93 -20.35
C ILE A 134 -5.19 8.79 -20.97
N LEU A 135 -6.12 8.25 -20.20
CA LEU A 135 -7.52 8.09 -20.56
C LEU A 135 -8.40 9.08 -19.77
N ALA A 136 -9.50 9.52 -20.40
CA ALA A 136 -10.51 10.34 -19.76
C ALA A 136 -11.21 9.58 -18.60
N PRO A 137 -11.78 10.29 -17.61
CA PRO A 137 -12.64 9.67 -16.61
C PRO A 137 -13.93 9.09 -17.24
N PRO A 138 -14.63 8.15 -16.56
CA PRO A 138 -16.01 7.86 -16.88
C PRO A 138 -16.86 9.14 -16.79
N ARG A 139 -17.88 9.25 -17.64
CA ARG A 139 -18.82 10.36 -17.69
C ARG A 139 -20.07 10.07 -16.87
N ASP A 140 -20.55 8.83 -16.96
CA ASP A 140 -21.72 8.33 -16.28
C ASP A 140 -21.30 7.36 -15.16
N LEU A 141 -21.49 7.80 -13.93
CA LEU A 141 -21.13 7.04 -12.73
C LEU A 141 -22.12 5.93 -12.40
N ASP A 142 -23.38 6.02 -12.86
CA ASP A 142 -24.39 4.97 -12.67
C ASP A 142 -24.07 3.73 -13.53
N ASN A 143 -23.29 3.92 -14.58
CA ASN A 143 -22.87 2.89 -15.54
C ASN A 143 -21.39 2.48 -15.42
N LEU A 144 -20.74 2.79 -14.29
CA LEU A 144 -19.32 2.54 -14.02
C LEU A 144 -18.85 1.09 -14.24
N GLN A 145 -19.73 0.10 -14.03
CA GLN A 145 -19.47 -1.31 -14.32
C GLN A 145 -19.05 -1.54 -15.78
N TYR A 146 -19.67 -0.83 -16.73
CA TYR A 146 -19.41 -1.02 -18.15
C TYR A 146 -18.07 -0.39 -18.56
N TYR A 147 -17.81 0.83 -18.08
CA TYR A 147 -16.49 1.48 -18.22
C TYR A 147 -15.40 0.55 -17.69
N SER A 148 -15.56 0.04 -16.47
CA SER A 148 -14.60 -0.84 -15.81
C SER A 148 -14.36 -2.15 -16.58
N GLN A 149 -15.40 -2.73 -17.19
CA GLN A 149 -15.26 -3.90 -18.06
C GLN A 149 -14.46 -3.59 -19.34
N VAL A 150 -14.68 -2.44 -19.96
CA VAL A 150 -13.90 -2.00 -21.14
C VAL A 150 -12.43 -1.83 -20.77
N ILE A 151 -12.12 -1.21 -19.63
CA ILE A 151 -10.74 -1.06 -19.15
C ILE A 151 -10.11 -2.42 -18.86
N ALA A 152 -10.80 -3.31 -18.14
CA ALA A 152 -10.30 -4.66 -17.86
C ALA A 152 -10.01 -5.46 -19.13
N ASN A 153 -10.88 -5.38 -20.15
CA ASN A 153 -10.68 -6.04 -21.45
C ASN A 153 -9.49 -5.45 -22.23
N LEU A 154 -9.27 -4.14 -22.16
CA LEU A 154 -8.11 -3.48 -22.79
C LEU A 154 -6.81 -3.89 -22.10
N LEU A 155 -6.77 -3.90 -20.77
CA LEU A 155 -5.59 -4.29 -19.98
C LEU A 155 -5.20 -5.76 -20.16
N ASN A 156 -6.18 -6.66 -20.23
CA ASN A 156 -5.98 -8.09 -20.48
C ASN A 156 -5.55 -8.41 -21.93
N ASN A 157 -5.49 -7.41 -22.83
CA ASN A 157 -4.96 -7.61 -24.16
C ASN A 157 -3.43 -7.72 -24.11
N ASP A 158 -2.86 -8.72 -24.78
CA ASP A 158 -1.39 -8.89 -24.90
C ASP A 158 -0.69 -7.60 -25.36
N LEU A 159 -1.40 -6.73 -26.08
CA LEU A 159 -0.88 -5.44 -26.53
C LEU A 159 -0.41 -4.53 -25.38
N ILE A 160 -1.04 -4.58 -24.21
CA ILE A 160 -0.68 -3.74 -23.06
C ILE A 160 0.43 -4.39 -22.23
N SER A 161 0.47 -5.73 -22.18
CA SER A 161 1.38 -6.51 -21.33
C SER A 161 2.70 -6.92 -21.98
N GLN A 162 2.83 -6.83 -23.31
CA GLN A 162 4.10 -7.06 -24.03
C GLN A 162 5.18 -6.06 -23.57
N SER A 163 6.44 -6.52 -23.45
CA SER A 163 7.55 -5.67 -22.98
C SER A 163 8.08 -4.73 -24.09
N PRO A 164 8.33 -3.43 -23.82
CA PRO A 164 8.02 -2.72 -22.57
C PRO A 164 6.50 -2.51 -22.42
N PRO A 165 5.92 -2.74 -21.22
CA PRO A 165 4.48 -2.65 -21.03
C PRO A 165 3.98 -1.22 -21.20
N ILE A 166 2.76 -1.08 -21.70
CA ILE A 166 2.07 0.22 -21.73
C ILE A 166 1.44 0.45 -20.36
N SER A 167 1.67 1.62 -19.77
CA SER A 167 0.87 2.11 -18.64
C SER A 167 -0.36 2.85 -19.13
N LEU A 168 -1.54 2.44 -18.65
CA LEU A 168 -2.82 3.10 -18.90
C LEU A 168 -3.21 3.86 -17.63
N SER A 169 -3.23 5.19 -17.70
CA SER A 169 -3.48 6.08 -16.58
C SER A 169 -4.84 6.75 -16.70
N ILE A 170 -5.73 6.61 -15.71
CA ILE A 170 -7.04 7.26 -15.72
C ILE A 170 -6.89 8.67 -15.11
N SER A 171 -7.33 9.69 -15.84
CA SER A 171 -7.31 11.09 -15.39
C SER A 171 -8.49 11.39 -14.46
N LEU A 172 -8.22 11.68 -13.18
CA LEU A 172 -9.22 11.97 -12.15
C LEU A 172 -8.89 13.29 -11.41
N PRO A 173 -9.87 14.02 -10.86
CA PRO A 173 -9.59 15.02 -9.84
C PRO A 173 -9.00 14.36 -8.57
N LEU A 174 -8.19 15.10 -7.81
CA LEU A 174 -7.63 14.55 -6.57
C LEU A 174 -8.67 14.46 -5.43
N LEU A 175 -9.65 15.37 -5.43
CA LEU A 175 -10.76 15.41 -4.48
C LEU A 175 -11.92 16.22 -5.06
N GLU A 176 -13.11 16.00 -4.51
CA GLU A 176 -14.33 16.78 -4.76
C GLU A 176 -14.76 17.52 -3.48
N ASP A 177 -15.52 18.61 -3.63
CA ASP A 177 -15.90 19.47 -2.50
C ASP A 177 -17.00 18.88 -1.60
N SER A 178 -17.82 17.96 -2.13
CA SER A 178 -18.92 17.29 -1.43
C SER A 178 -18.43 16.16 -0.52
N ASP A 179 -17.65 15.25 -1.09
CA ASP A 179 -17.01 14.13 -0.39
C ASP A 179 -15.54 14.03 -0.84
N PRO A 180 -14.57 14.34 0.04
CA PRO A 180 -13.15 14.30 -0.29
C PRO A 180 -12.58 12.91 -0.69
N LEU A 181 -13.34 11.82 -0.53
CA LEU A 181 -12.95 10.47 -0.96
C LEU A 181 -13.79 9.89 -2.11
N ALA A 182 -14.83 10.57 -2.61
CA ALA A 182 -15.67 10.04 -3.69
C ALA A 182 -14.84 9.65 -4.94
N THR A 183 -13.92 10.50 -5.38
CA THR A 183 -13.04 10.19 -6.52
C THR A 183 -12.07 9.05 -6.24
N TRP A 184 -11.68 8.84 -4.98
CA TRP A 184 -10.88 7.67 -4.60
C TRP A 184 -11.73 6.38 -4.63
N GLU A 185 -13.01 6.44 -4.27
CA GLU A 185 -13.92 5.28 -4.38
C GLU A 185 -14.23 4.90 -5.84
N LEU A 186 -14.34 5.91 -6.71
CA LEU A 186 -14.42 5.73 -8.16
C LEU A 186 -13.20 4.96 -8.68
N TRP A 187 -12.00 5.45 -8.36
CA TRP A 187 -10.74 4.76 -8.66
C TRP A 187 -10.70 3.34 -8.06
N ASN A 188 -11.14 3.19 -6.81
CA ASN A 188 -11.17 1.91 -6.10
C ASN A 188 -12.06 0.88 -6.79
N THR A 189 -13.22 1.30 -7.28
CA THR A 189 -14.16 0.43 -7.99
C THR A 189 -13.56 -0.05 -9.30
N ILE A 190 -12.96 0.86 -10.09
CA ILE A 190 -12.31 0.53 -11.37
C ILE A 190 -11.11 -0.41 -11.16
N ARG A 191 -10.20 -0.10 -10.23
CA ARG A 191 -8.97 -0.90 -10.01
C ARG A 191 -9.29 -2.31 -9.49
N LYS A 192 -10.36 -2.47 -8.69
CA LYS A 192 -10.86 -3.78 -8.24
C LYS A 192 -11.46 -4.59 -9.39
N ALA A 193 -12.30 -3.97 -10.22
CA ALA A 193 -12.85 -4.61 -11.41
C ALA A 193 -11.76 -5.01 -12.44
N CYS A 194 -10.69 -4.23 -12.53
CA CYS A 194 -9.49 -4.54 -13.32
C CYS A 194 -8.51 -5.50 -12.62
N ASN A 195 -8.90 -6.13 -11.50
CA ASN A 195 -8.10 -7.09 -10.73
C ASN A 195 -6.67 -6.61 -10.43
N TYR A 196 -6.52 -5.34 -10.03
CA TYR A 196 -5.23 -4.75 -9.65
C TYR A 196 -4.14 -4.89 -10.73
N HIS A 197 -4.50 -4.73 -12.01
CA HIS A 197 -3.56 -4.92 -13.12
C HIS A 197 -2.32 -3.98 -13.04
N PRO A 198 -1.07 -4.47 -13.22
CA PRO A 198 0.14 -3.68 -13.02
C PRO A 198 0.29 -2.47 -13.96
N SER A 199 -0.28 -2.53 -15.17
CA SER A 199 -0.29 -1.39 -16.10
C SER A 199 -1.26 -0.25 -15.73
N LEU A 200 -2.25 -0.48 -14.86
CA LEU A 200 -3.30 0.48 -14.56
C LEU A 200 -2.84 1.50 -13.51
N THR A 201 -2.71 2.76 -13.89
CA THR A 201 -2.27 3.86 -13.01
C THR A 201 -3.32 4.96 -12.95
N VAL A 202 -3.09 6.00 -12.14
CA VAL A 202 -3.97 7.17 -12.03
C VAL A 202 -3.18 8.47 -12.24
N SER A 203 -3.80 9.42 -12.94
CA SER A 203 -3.32 10.79 -13.12
C SER A 203 -4.22 11.72 -12.33
N LEU A 204 -3.67 12.50 -11.39
CA LEU A 204 -4.47 13.32 -10.47
C LEU A 204 -4.37 14.81 -10.81
N ALA A 205 -5.51 15.45 -11.06
CA ALA A 205 -5.56 16.91 -11.20
C ALA A 205 -5.42 17.60 -9.82
N VAL A 206 -4.42 18.46 -9.70
CA VAL A 206 -4.07 19.15 -8.45
C VAL A 206 -5.13 20.20 -8.12
N PRO A 207 -5.73 20.20 -6.90
CA PRO A 207 -6.84 21.08 -6.58
C PRO A 207 -6.39 22.52 -6.28
N ARG A 208 -7.34 23.47 -6.40
CA ARG A 208 -7.14 24.86 -5.93
C ARG A 208 -7.31 25.01 -4.42
N ILE A 209 -7.79 23.99 -3.72
CA ILE A 209 -8.03 24.01 -2.27
C ILE A 209 -7.09 23.06 -1.51
N LYS A 210 -6.97 23.30 -0.20
CA LYS A 210 -6.08 22.52 0.66
C LYS A 210 -6.61 21.09 0.87
N THR A 211 -5.95 20.11 0.27
CA THR A 211 -6.22 18.68 0.48
C THR A 211 -6.15 18.27 1.97
N PRO A 212 -7.16 17.57 2.51
CA PRO A 212 -7.11 16.97 3.84
C PRO A 212 -6.02 15.89 3.95
N THR A 213 -5.36 15.78 5.11
CA THR A 213 -4.25 14.83 5.29
C THR A 213 -4.63 13.37 5.06
N PHE A 214 -5.86 12.95 5.38
CA PHE A 214 -6.29 11.57 5.18
C PHE A 214 -6.47 11.21 3.69
N VAL A 215 -6.95 12.16 2.87
CA VAL A 215 -7.05 12.03 1.41
C VAL A 215 -5.66 11.97 0.78
N MET A 216 -4.76 12.85 1.24
CA MET A 216 -3.36 12.86 0.80
C MET A 216 -2.68 11.51 1.06
N ASN A 217 -2.74 11.03 2.30
CA ASN A 217 -2.12 9.77 2.71
C ASN A 217 -2.70 8.57 1.94
N ARG A 218 -3.99 8.63 1.56
CA ARG A 218 -4.63 7.60 0.72
C ARG A 218 -4.00 7.59 -0.68
N TRP A 219 -4.01 8.72 -1.40
CA TRP A 219 -3.46 8.80 -2.76
C TRP A 219 -1.95 8.54 -2.83
N GLN A 220 -1.17 8.91 -1.81
CA GLN A 220 0.26 8.57 -1.76
C GLN A 220 0.52 7.05 -1.78
N SER A 221 -0.44 6.23 -1.33
CA SER A 221 -0.33 4.75 -1.36
C SER A 221 -0.73 4.12 -2.71
N GLU A 222 -1.39 4.88 -3.59
CA GLU A 222 -1.90 4.45 -4.90
C GLU A 222 -0.86 4.60 -6.02
N PRO A 223 -1.03 3.92 -7.18
CA PRO A 223 -0.16 4.07 -8.36
C PRO A 223 -0.42 5.38 -9.11
N VAL A 224 -0.14 6.50 -8.46
CA VAL A 224 -0.18 7.83 -9.07
C VAL A 224 1.01 7.96 -10.02
N SER A 225 0.74 8.13 -11.32
CA SER A 225 1.76 8.23 -12.37
C SER A 225 1.92 9.64 -12.94
N CYS A 226 0.90 10.51 -12.80
CA CYS A 226 1.00 11.92 -13.14
C CYS A 226 0.28 12.83 -12.12
N LEU A 227 0.82 14.04 -11.91
CA LEU A 227 0.10 15.17 -11.30
C LEU A 227 -0.18 16.21 -12.39
N LEU A 228 -1.44 16.59 -12.58
CA LEU A 228 -1.85 17.55 -13.61
C LEU A 228 -2.00 18.95 -12.97
N LEU A 229 -1.18 19.90 -13.40
CA LEU A 229 -1.10 21.25 -12.87
C LEU A 229 -1.63 22.24 -13.91
N SER A 230 -2.84 22.74 -13.67
CA SER A 230 -3.41 23.80 -14.50
C SER A 230 -2.70 25.13 -14.24
N SER A 231 -2.43 25.93 -15.28
CA SER A 231 -2.03 27.35 -15.15
C SER A 231 -2.90 28.16 -14.17
N SER A 232 -4.16 27.74 -13.99
CA SER A 232 -5.13 28.35 -13.09
C SER A 232 -5.00 27.99 -11.60
N ILE A 233 -4.08 27.10 -11.20
CA ILE A 233 -3.73 26.86 -9.79
C ILE A 233 -2.55 27.73 -9.31
N PHE A 234 -1.95 28.49 -10.21
CA PHE A 234 -0.86 29.43 -9.93
C PHE A 234 -1.43 30.82 -9.63
N SER A 235 -0.71 31.57 -8.80
CA SER A 235 -0.90 33.00 -8.57
C SER A 235 0.36 33.75 -9.00
N THR A 236 0.27 35.04 -9.28
CA THR A 236 1.47 35.87 -9.48
C THR A 236 2.08 36.32 -8.15
N ASN A 237 3.41 36.41 -8.09
CA ASN A 237 4.11 37.05 -6.97
C ASN A 237 4.27 38.57 -7.20
N GLN A 238 4.91 39.28 -6.26
CA GLN A 238 5.19 40.73 -6.36
C GLN A 238 6.04 41.15 -7.57
N HIS A 239 6.61 40.20 -8.31
CA HIS A 239 7.43 40.40 -9.51
C HIS A 239 6.77 39.83 -10.77
N ASN A 240 5.48 39.47 -10.71
CA ASN A 240 4.66 38.88 -11.77
C ASN A 240 5.14 37.51 -12.30
N TYR A 241 5.93 36.75 -11.53
CA TYR A 241 6.24 35.34 -11.82
C TYR A 241 5.17 34.41 -11.26
N PRO A 242 4.94 33.23 -11.88
CA PRO A 242 3.94 32.27 -11.40
C PRO A 242 4.46 31.54 -10.17
N VAL A 243 3.62 31.42 -9.14
CA VAL A 243 3.92 30.70 -7.90
C VAL A 243 2.71 29.89 -7.43
N LEU A 244 2.97 28.75 -6.79
CA LEU A 244 1.95 27.92 -6.16
C LEU A 244 1.77 28.30 -4.69
N HIS A 245 0.55 28.19 -4.17
CA HIS A 245 0.31 28.29 -2.73
C HIS A 245 1.08 27.22 -1.93
N LYS A 246 1.43 27.53 -0.67
CA LYS A 246 2.21 26.63 0.21
C LYS A 246 1.61 25.22 0.37
N PHE A 247 0.29 25.07 0.29
CA PHE A 247 -0.34 23.75 0.37
C PHE A 247 -0.12 22.92 -0.91
N ASN A 248 -0.09 23.54 -2.09
CA ASN A 248 0.24 22.88 -3.36
C ASN A 248 1.74 22.53 -3.44
N GLN A 249 2.61 23.40 -2.95
CA GLN A 249 4.04 23.07 -2.79
C GLN A 249 4.23 21.83 -1.90
N ASN A 250 3.57 21.78 -0.73
CA ASN A 250 3.62 20.64 0.19
C ASN A 250 3.01 19.36 -0.42
N LEU A 251 1.93 19.47 -1.20
CA LEU A 251 1.35 18.36 -1.96
C LEU A 251 2.39 17.75 -2.91
N ILE A 252 3.04 18.57 -3.74
CA ILE A 252 4.05 18.12 -4.71
C ILE A 252 5.25 17.51 -3.98
N SER A 253 5.77 18.17 -2.94
CA SER A 253 6.88 17.68 -2.11
C SER A 253 6.60 16.30 -1.51
N LYS A 254 5.36 16.07 -1.05
CA LYS A 254 4.90 14.79 -0.51
C LYS A 254 4.86 13.68 -1.55
N PHE A 255 4.38 13.96 -2.76
CA PHE A 255 4.41 13.00 -3.87
C PHE A 255 5.84 12.76 -4.37
N GLN A 256 6.72 13.77 -4.38
CA GLN A 256 8.13 13.61 -4.75
C GLN A 256 8.88 12.70 -3.77
N ARG A 257 8.72 12.91 -2.46
CA ARG A 257 9.32 12.06 -1.41
C ARG A 257 8.82 10.62 -1.44
N VAL A 258 7.51 10.41 -1.63
CA VAL A 258 6.88 9.09 -1.47
C VAL A 258 6.71 8.34 -2.78
N ASN A 259 6.26 9.02 -3.84
CA ASN A 259 5.88 8.40 -5.12
C ASN A 259 6.95 8.57 -6.22
N GLY A 260 7.84 9.57 -6.14
CA GLY A 260 8.91 9.76 -7.12
C GLY A 260 9.79 8.51 -7.33
N ASN A 261 10.08 7.78 -6.24
CA ASN A 261 10.81 6.50 -6.30
C ASN A 261 9.91 5.26 -6.10
N SER A 262 8.58 5.39 -5.95
CA SER A 262 7.72 4.23 -5.61
C SER A 262 7.45 3.29 -6.79
N GLN A 263 7.78 3.69 -8.01
CA GLN A 263 7.49 2.98 -9.25
C GLN A 263 8.64 3.18 -10.24
N SER A 264 9.02 2.10 -10.92
CA SER A 264 10.00 2.13 -12.02
C SER A 264 9.29 2.38 -13.36
N PHE A 265 10.02 2.83 -14.38
CA PHE A 265 9.50 3.05 -15.74
C PHE A 265 8.62 1.87 -16.23
N PRO A 266 7.44 2.11 -16.83
CA PRO A 266 6.84 3.42 -17.18
C PRO A 266 6.10 4.13 -16.03
N GLY A 267 6.12 3.60 -14.80
CA GLY A 267 5.36 4.11 -13.65
C GLY A 267 5.95 5.35 -12.95
N GLU A 268 7.02 5.94 -13.47
CA GLU A 268 7.66 7.16 -12.93
C GLU A 268 6.64 8.30 -12.73
N LEU A 269 6.85 9.12 -11.69
CA LEU A 269 5.99 10.26 -11.38
C LEU A 269 6.31 11.45 -12.30
N ILE A 270 5.30 11.97 -12.99
CA ILE A 270 5.43 13.11 -13.92
C ILE A 270 4.53 14.26 -13.48
N VAL A 271 5.07 15.47 -13.41
CA VAL A 271 4.33 16.72 -13.20
C VAL A 271 3.99 17.32 -14.56
N ILE A 272 2.71 17.30 -14.97
CA ILE A 272 2.26 17.78 -16.28
C ILE A 272 1.62 19.16 -16.14
N LEU A 273 2.25 20.18 -16.74
CA LEU A 273 1.70 21.52 -16.87
C LEU A 273 0.69 21.58 -18.02
N HIS A 274 -0.42 22.31 -17.84
CA HIS A 274 -1.40 22.51 -18.92
C HIS A 274 -2.15 23.85 -18.80
N GLY A 275 -2.55 24.41 -19.95
CA GLY A 275 -3.27 25.68 -19.99
C GLY A 275 -2.38 26.92 -19.80
N VAL A 276 -1.05 26.76 -19.82
CA VAL A 276 -0.07 27.85 -19.58
C VAL A 276 -0.14 28.93 -20.65
N GLU A 277 -0.56 28.56 -21.86
CA GLU A 277 -0.79 29.46 -23.00
C GLU A 277 -1.83 30.55 -22.70
N LYS A 278 -2.80 30.27 -21.81
CA LYS A 278 -3.92 31.18 -21.52
C LYS A 278 -3.52 32.42 -20.72
N ASN A 279 -2.40 32.34 -19.99
CA ASN A 279 -1.94 33.37 -19.07
C ASN A 279 -0.54 33.89 -19.42
N SER A 280 0.03 33.46 -20.55
CA SER A 280 1.42 33.72 -20.95
C SER A 280 1.73 35.23 -21.05
N GLU A 281 0.81 36.01 -21.62
CA GLU A 281 0.94 37.47 -21.76
C GLU A 281 0.93 38.23 -20.43
N MET A 282 0.26 37.70 -19.41
CA MET A 282 0.12 38.35 -18.09
C MET A 282 1.31 38.07 -17.17
N ILE A 283 2.19 37.15 -17.54
CA ILE A 283 3.21 36.56 -16.66
C ILE A 283 4.60 36.91 -17.15
N LYS A 284 5.44 37.37 -16.22
CA LYS A 284 6.83 37.71 -16.51
C LYS A 284 7.62 36.44 -16.84
N GLY A 285 8.15 36.38 -18.06
CA GLY A 285 8.84 35.20 -18.59
C GLY A 285 7.94 34.23 -19.35
N GLY A 286 6.67 34.54 -19.57
CA GLY A 286 5.78 33.74 -20.41
C GLY A 286 5.64 32.29 -19.94
N GLU A 287 5.49 31.36 -20.88
CA GLU A 287 5.25 29.94 -20.59
C GLU A 287 6.42 29.25 -19.89
N SER A 288 7.68 29.59 -20.21
CA SER A 288 8.86 28.94 -19.60
C SER A 288 8.97 29.19 -18.10
N SER A 289 8.47 30.33 -17.63
CA SER A 289 8.48 30.69 -16.20
C SER A 289 7.73 29.69 -15.30
N TYR A 290 6.73 28.97 -15.84
CA TYR A 290 6.04 27.89 -15.13
C TYR A 290 6.95 26.67 -14.92
N LEU A 291 7.68 26.26 -15.97
CA LEU A 291 8.65 25.17 -15.91
C LEU A 291 9.81 25.52 -14.97
N GLU A 292 10.36 26.73 -15.07
CA GLU A 292 11.40 27.23 -14.17
C GLU A 292 10.96 27.16 -12.70
N TYR A 293 9.72 27.58 -12.39
CA TYR A 293 9.19 27.51 -11.03
C TYR A 293 8.94 26.08 -10.55
N VAL A 294 8.44 25.18 -11.41
CA VAL A 294 8.26 23.76 -11.06
C VAL A 294 9.62 23.09 -10.81
N ASN A 295 10.60 23.30 -11.68
CA ASN A 295 11.96 22.81 -11.49
C ASN A 295 12.62 23.39 -10.23
N TYR A 296 12.34 24.64 -9.87
CA TYR A 296 12.79 25.24 -8.61
C TYR A 296 12.22 24.51 -7.39
N ILE A 297 10.91 24.22 -7.34
CA ILE A 297 10.33 23.51 -6.19
C ILE A 297 10.79 22.05 -6.10
N LEU A 298 10.92 21.36 -7.23
CA LEU A 298 11.41 19.98 -7.26
C LEU A 298 12.88 19.91 -6.81
N LYS A 299 13.75 20.75 -7.37
CA LYS A 299 15.17 20.83 -6.99
C LYS A 299 15.37 21.21 -5.53
N LYS A 300 14.53 22.09 -4.99
CA LYS A 300 14.57 22.46 -3.56
C LYS A 300 14.28 21.25 -2.67
N GLU A 301 13.33 20.41 -3.07
CA GLU A 301 13.00 19.20 -2.33
C GLU A 301 14.04 18.09 -2.53
N ASP A 302 14.61 17.95 -3.73
CA ASP A 302 15.75 17.04 -3.98
C ASP A 302 16.93 17.38 -3.05
N LEU A 303 17.25 18.67 -2.89
CA LEU A 303 18.28 19.13 -1.95
C LEU A 303 17.93 18.79 -0.49
N ALA A 304 16.68 18.96 -0.07
CA ALA A 304 16.26 18.56 1.28
C ALA A 304 16.34 17.04 1.50
N ILE A 305 15.99 16.23 0.49
CA ILE A 305 16.15 14.77 0.52
C ILE A 305 17.64 14.39 0.55
N MET A 306 18.51 15.12 -0.16
CA MET A 306 19.96 14.90 -0.13
C MET A 306 20.58 15.30 1.20
N GLU A 307 20.25 16.45 1.77
CA GLU A 307 20.70 16.86 3.11
C GLU A 307 20.25 15.83 4.17
N GLU A 308 19.00 15.37 4.08
CA GLU A 308 18.50 14.26 4.90
C GLU A 308 19.28 12.96 4.67
N ASN A 309 19.82 12.68 3.47
CA ASN A 309 20.58 11.45 3.14
C ASN A 309 22.11 11.56 3.39
N GLU A 310 22.69 12.76 3.36
CA GLU A 310 24.11 13.04 3.62
C GLU A 310 24.41 13.10 5.13
N GLU A 311 23.49 13.63 5.95
CA GLU A 311 23.46 13.38 7.41
C GLU A 311 23.36 11.87 7.76
N ASN A 312 23.16 11.04 6.75
CA ASN A 312 22.76 9.64 6.85
C ASN A 312 23.78 8.68 6.20
N ASP A 313 24.90 9.18 5.66
CA ASP A 313 25.99 8.35 5.08
C ASP A 313 25.51 7.31 4.05
N ILE A 314 24.49 7.66 3.25
CA ILE A 314 23.96 6.80 2.17
C ILE A 314 24.70 7.12 0.87
N THR A 315 25.66 6.28 0.50
CA THR A 315 26.26 6.31 -0.85
C THR A 315 25.19 6.04 -1.92
N ILE A 316 25.08 6.94 -2.91
CA ILE A 316 24.09 6.91 -4.00
C ILE A 316 24.32 5.75 -5.00
N GLU A 317 25.19 4.79 -4.69
CA GLU A 317 25.48 3.62 -5.53
C GLU A 317 24.64 2.39 -5.14
N ASP A 318 24.11 2.33 -3.93
CA ASP A 318 23.28 1.20 -3.47
C ASP A 318 21.81 1.42 -3.79
N ASN A 319 21.17 0.40 -4.39
CA ASN A 319 19.74 0.31 -4.72
C ASN A 319 18.81 0.28 -3.49
N TYR A 320 18.95 1.26 -2.59
CA TYR A 320 18.24 1.36 -1.32
C TYR A 320 16.84 1.97 -1.52
N TRP A 321 16.70 3.03 -2.32
CA TRP A 321 15.40 3.64 -2.62
C TRP A 321 14.43 2.73 -3.40
N ILE A 322 14.92 1.61 -3.97
CA ILE A 322 14.06 0.68 -4.75
C ILE A 322 13.00 0.02 -3.85
N PRO A 323 11.71 0.21 -4.16
CA PRO A 323 10.62 -0.45 -3.44
C PRO A 323 10.68 -1.96 -3.62
N ARG A 324 10.72 -2.71 -2.51
CA ARG A 324 10.82 -4.17 -2.53
C ARG A 324 10.09 -4.79 -1.36
N VAL A 325 9.65 -6.02 -1.57
CA VAL A 325 9.18 -6.92 -0.52
C VAL A 325 10.25 -7.97 -0.28
N MET A 326 10.50 -8.27 0.99
CA MET A 326 11.48 -9.26 1.40
C MET A 326 10.86 -10.17 2.46
N PRO A 327 11.18 -11.48 2.50
CA PRO A 327 10.84 -12.30 3.66
C PRO A 327 11.60 -11.76 4.90
N PRO A 328 11.02 -11.88 6.13
CA PRO A 328 11.78 -11.65 7.35
C PRO A 328 13.00 -12.59 7.41
N LEU A 329 14.12 -12.09 7.95
CA LEU A 329 15.33 -12.89 8.11
C LEU A 329 15.14 -13.97 9.17
N LEU A 330 15.90 -15.06 9.06
CA LEU A 330 15.89 -16.17 10.02
C LEU A 330 17.29 -16.40 10.65
N PRO A 331 17.94 -15.43 11.33
CA PRO A 331 19.31 -15.60 11.81
C PRO A 331 19.45 -16.74 12.82
N ASN A 332 18.37 -17.11 13.54
CA ASN A 332 18.35 -18.28 14.41
C ASN A 332 18.59 -19.60 13.66
N SER A 333 18.01 -19.75 12.47
CA SER A 333 17.99 -21.00 11.70
C SER A 333 19.09 -21.04 10.63
N GLU A 334 19.44 -19.90 10.05
CA GLU A 334 20.35 -19.79 8.90
C GLU A 334 21.68 -19.12 9.28
N ASN A 335 22.66 -19.16 8.37
CA ASN A 335 23.91 -18.41 8.49
C ASN A 335 23.85 -17.22 7.52
N LEU A 336 23.75 -16.00 8.06
CA LEU A 336 23.68 -14.78 7.26
C LEU A 336 24.95 -14.57 6.41
N SER A 337 24.77 -13.98 5.23
CA SER A 337 25.86 -13.68 4.31
C SER A 337 26.65 -12.43 4.73
N ASN A 338 27.86 -12.28 4.19
CA ASN A 338 28.70 -11.12 4.49
C ASN A 338 28.03 -9.78 4.11
N LEU A 339 27.25 -9.76 3.03
CA LEU A 339 26.53 -8.56 2.57
C LEU A 339 25.44 -8.15 3.56
N VAL A 340 24.73 -9.11 4.17
CA VAL A 340 23.69 -8.82 5.17
C VAL A 340 24.31 -8.17 6.42
N TYR A 341 25.38 -8.74 6.97
CA TYR A 341 26.10 -8.09 8.08
C TYR A 341 26.66 -6.71 7.69
N SER A 342 27.17 -6.55 6.47
CA SER A 342 27.67 -5.24 6.00
C SER A 342 26.57 -4.19 5.86
N ASN A 343 25.34 -4.60 5.54
CA ASN A 343 24.19 -3.70 5.53
C ASN A 343 23.71 -3.35 6.95
N PHE A 344 23.78 -4.28 7.90
CA PHE A 344 23.51 -3.98 9.30
C PHE A 344 24.50 -2.99 9.89
N GLU A 345 25.80 -3.15 9.57
CA GLU A 345 26.90 -2.34 10.13
C GLU A 345 26.95 -0.90 9.59
N ARG A 346 26.20 -0.59 8.52
CA ARG A 346 26.01 0.78 8.00
C ARG A 346 25.04 1.62 8.83
N ASP A 347 24.26 1.02 9.73
CA ASP A 347 23.38 1.74 10.65
C ASP A 347 24.15 2.19 11.89
N THR A 348 24.88 3.31 11.77
CA THR A 348 25.70 3.88 12.85
C THR A 348 24.86 4.22 14.09
N VAL A 349 23.69 4.82 13.89
CA VAL A 349 22.75 5.23 14.94
C VAL A 349 22.36 4.07 15.84
N LYS A 350 22.10 2.88 15.28
CA LYS A 350 21.87 1.66 16.07
C LYS A 350 23.03 1.38 17.04
N TYR A 351 24.26 1.33 16.54
CA TYR A 351 25.42 0.97 17.37
C TYR A 351 25.80 2.07 18.36
N GLU A 352 25.54 3.34 18.07
CA GLU A 352 25.72 4.47 19.00
C GLU A 352 24.74 4.39 20.18
N LEU A 353 23.47 4.08 19.92
CA LEU A 353 22.48 3.85 20.98
C LEU A 353 22.85 2.63 21.84
N TYR A 354 23.29 1.54 21.21
CA TYR A 354 23.82 0.39 21.95
C TYR A 354 25.05 0.76 22.79
N GLN A 355 26.01 1.53 22.25
CA GLN A 355 27.19 1.97 22.98
C GLN A 355 26.83 2.79 24.23
N ARG A 356 25.90 3.75 24.11
CA ARG A 356 25.38 4.53 25.25
C ARG A 356 24.70 3.64 26.30
N ALA A 357 23.87 2.69 25.86
CA ALA A 357 23.20 1.75 26.76
C ALA A 357 24.20 0.85 27.52
N ILE A 358 25.25 0.38 26.82
CA ILE A 358 26.34 -0.41 27.41
C ILE A 358 27.12 0.42 28.44
N GLU A 359 27.44 1.68 28.13
CA GLU A 359 28.15 2.56 29.05
C GLU A 359 27.37 2.78 30.37
N LEU A 360 26.07 3.07 30.28
CA LEU A 360 25.20 3.21 31.45
C LEU A 360 25.14 1.91 32.28
N ALA A 361 24.89 0.77 31.64
CA ALA A 361 24.81 -0.52 32.32
C ALA A 361 26.13 -0.94 32.98
N VAL A 362 27.27 -0.61 32.37
CA VAL A 362 28.60 -0.88 32.94
C VAL A 362 28.85 -0.01 34.18
N ARG A 363 28.51 1.29 34.13
CA ARG A 363 28.63 2.19 35.28
C ARG A 363 27.78 1.70 36.46
N ASP A 364 26.49 1.43 36.23
CA ASP A 364 25.57 0.99 37.27
C ASP A 364 25.99 -0.35 37.90
N GLN A 365 26.52 -1.29 37.10
CA GLN A 365 27.01 -2.59 37.60
C GLN A 365 28.34 -2.47 38.38
N ILE A 366 29.21 -1.50 38.06
CA ILE A 366 30.40 -1.18 38.88
C ILE A 366 29.97 -0.62 40.23
N ASP A 367 29.07 0.36 40.23
CA ASP A 367 28.60 1.05 41.44
C ASP A 367 27.84 0.09 42.38
N TYR A 368 26.96 -0.75 41.83
CA TYR A 368 26.24 -1.79 42.58
C TYR A 368 27.18 -2.78 43.27
N ARG A 369 28.26 -3.18 42.60
CA ARG A 369 29.18 -4.23 43.09
C ARG A 369 30.34 -3.72 43.92
N ARG A 370 30.71 -2.44 43.76
CA ARG A 370 31.96 -1.87 44.27
C ARG A 370 33.18 -2.68 43.83
N SER A 371 33.12 -3.26 42.63
CA SER A 371 34.13 -4.15 42.06
C SER A 371 34.13 -4.03 40.55
N TYR A 372 35.33 -3.89 39.98
CA TYR A 372 35.53 -3.74 38.54
C TYR A 372 35.51 -5.09 37.78
N ASN A 373 35.51 -6.21 38.50
CA ASN A 373 35.59 -7.54 37.90
C ASN A 373 34.24 -7.95 37.29
N LEU A 374 34.07 -7.68 35.99
CA LEU A 374 32.83 -7.90 35.25
C LEU A 374 33.00 -8.93 34.12
N VAL A 375 31.96 -9.73 33.89
CA VAL A 375 31.84 -10.63 32.72
C VAL A 375 30.73 -10.11 31.81
N ILE A 376 31.11 -9.59 30.63
CA ILE A 376 30.17 -9.07 29.64
C ILE A 376 30.07 -10.05 28.48
N LEU A 377 28.85 -10.47 28.15
CA LEU A 377 28.54 -11.37 27.05
C LEU A 377 27.87 -10.60 25.91
N ILE A 378 28.39 -10.75 24.70
CA ILE A 378 27.70 -10.39 23.45
C ILE A 378 27.15 -11.68 22.86
N ALA A 379 25.83 -11.87 22.93
CA ALA A 379 25.13 -13.04 22.43
C ALA A 379 24.62 -12.79 21.00
N GLY A 380 25.21 -13.48 20.02
CA GLY A 380 25.01 -13.19 18.60
C GLY A 380 25.95 -12.09 18.11
N ALA A 381 27.26 -12.28 18.29
CA ALA A 381 28.26 -11.24 18.05
C ALA A 381 28.43 -10.83 16.57
N GLY A 382 27.93 -11.62 15.61
CA GLY A 382 28.04 -11.34 14.18
C GLY A 382 29.51 -11.17 13.74
N ARG A 383 29.81 -10.13 12.93
CA ARG A 383 31.19 -9.79 12.58
C ARG A 383 31.90 -8.92 13.63
N GLY A 384 31.27 -8.61 14.77
CA GLY A 384 31.94 -7.99 15.93
C GLY A 384 31.55 -6.55 16.28
N ALA A 385 30.65 -5.89 15.56
CA ALA A 385 30.36 -4.46 15.78
C ALA A 385 29.96 -4.11 17.23
N LEU A 386 29.13 -4.92 17.90
CA LEU A 386 28.81 -4.72 19.32
C LEU A 386 29.96 -5.09 20.27
N VAL A 387 30.87 -5.97 19.85
CA VAL A 387 32.10 -6.28 20.60
C VAL A 387 33.04 -5.08 20.55
N ASP A 388 33.17 -4.41 19.40
CA ASP A 388 33.92 -3.15 19.28
C ASP A 388 33.36 -2.08 20.23
N ARG A 389 32.04 -1.80 20.16
CA ARG A 389 31.41 -0.81 21.06
C ARG A 389 31.60 -1.14 22.54
N THR A 390 31.52 -2.43 22.91
CA THR A 390 31.76 -2.87 24.29
C THR A 390 33.22 -2.68 24.71
N PHE A 391 34.17 -2.97 23.81
CA PHE A 391 35.60 -2.80 24.04
C PHE A 391 35.99 -1.32 24.14
N GLU A 392 35.43 -0.46 23.28
CA GLU A 392 35.56 1.00 23.31
C GLU A 392 35.10 1.57 24.65
N VAL A 393 33.91 1.18 25.13
CA VAL A 393 33.40 1.58 26.46
C VAL A 393 34.30 1.10 27.59
N ALA A 394 34.74 -0.16 27.57
CA ALA A 394 35.62 -0.70 28.59
C ALA A 394 37.01 -0.02 28.61
N ASN A 395 37.49 0.44 27.45
CA ASN A 395 38.72 1.22 27.32
C ASN A 395 38.53 2.65 27.85
N PHE A 396 37.46 3.33 27.43
CA PHE A 396 37.11 4.68 27.85
C PHE A 396 36.94 4.80 29.37
N LEU A 397 36.29 3.81 30.00
CA LEU A 397 36.12 3.73 31.45
C LEU A 397 37.38 3.22 32.19
N ASN A 398 38.47 2.92 31.48
CA ASN A 398 39.75 2.39 32.01
C ASN A 398 39.63 1.06 32.78
N ILE A 399 38.68 0.19 32.39
CA ILE A 399 38.38 -1.08 33.07
C ILE A 399 38.78 -2.34 32.29
N LEU A 400 39.47 -2.22 31.13
CA LEU A 400 39.92 -3.37 30.31
C LEU A 400 40.76 -4.43 31.07
N ASN A 401 41.36 -4.09 32.21
CA ASN A 401 42.10 -5.05 33.04
C ASN A 401 41.22 -5.85 34.03
N ASN A 402 39.95 -5.48 34.15
CA ASN A 402 39.00 -6.06 35.08
C ASN A 402 37.75 -6.63 34.38
N VAL A 403 37.48 -6.24 33.12
CA VAL A 403 36.40 -6.84 32.32
C VAL A 403 36.90 -8.06 31.53
N LYS A 404 36.13 -9.15 31.58
CA LYS A 404 36.19 -10.27 30.64
C LYS A 404 35.06 -10.11 29.62
N ILE A 405 35.39 -9.91 28.35
CA ILE A 405 34.40 -9.80 27.25
C ILE A 405 34.30 -11.17 26.55
N ILE A 406 33.08 -11.65 26.32
CA ILE A 406 32.79 -12.92 25.64
C ILE A 406 31.95 -12.61 24.39
N ALA A 407 32.45 -12.98 23.22
CA ALA A 407 31.74 -12.92 21.95
C ALA A 407 31.23 -14.31 21.58
N LEU A 408 29.92 -14.53 21.72
CA LEU A 408 29.25 -15.81 21.43
C LEU A 408 28.57 -15.75 20.06
N GLU A 409 28.97 -16.61 19.14
CA GLU A 409 28.44 -16.65 17.77
C GLU A 409 28.40 -18.07 17.20
N LYS A 410 27.29 -18.47 16.58
CA LYS A 410 27.13 -19.81 15.99
C LYS A 410 27.66 -19.88 14.56
N ASN A 411 27.61 -18.78 13.81
CA ASN A 411 27.91 -18.74 12.38
C ASN A 411 29.42 -18.86 12.15
N PRO A 412 29.92 -19.99 11.57
CA PRO A 412 31.36 -20.19 11.38
C PRO A 412 32.03 -19.09 10.57
N GLN A 413 31.34 -18.49 9.61
CA GLN A 413 31.91 -17.49 8.72
C GLN A 413 32.02 -16.13 9.41
N ALA A 414 31.06 -15.80 10.28
CA ALA A 414 31.11 -14.59 11.11
C ALA A 414 32.27 -14.68 12.13
N CYS A 415 32.50 -15.86 12.72
CA CYS A 415 33.61 -16.09 13.64
C CYS A 415 35.00 -15.83 13.03
N LEU A 416 35.19 -15.94 11.70
CA LEU A 416 36.46 -15.57 11.05
C LEU A 416 36.74 -14.06 11.17
N TYR A 417 35.70 -13.22 11.07
CA TYR A 417 35.83 -11.77 11.30
C TYR A 417 36.12 -11.46 12.78
N LEU A 418 35.46 -12.18 13.71
CA LEU A 418 35.75 -12.05 15.15
C LEU A 418 37.22 -12.42 15.45
N GLN A 419 37.74 -13.51 14.86
CA GLN A 419 39.14 -13.91 15.02
C GLN A 419 40.12 -12.87 14.47
N LYS A 420 39.80 -12.28 13.31
CA LYS A 420 40.61 -11.21 12.71
C LYS A 420 40.62 -9.95 13.59
N ARG A 421 39.46 -9.48 14.06
CA ARG A 421 39.35 -8.34 14.99
C ARG A 421 40.01 -8.60 16.35
N LYS A 422 39.95 -9.84 16.86
CA LYS A 422 40.71 -10.25 18.06
C LYS A 422 42.22 -10.11 17.84
N PHE A 423 42.73 -10.60 16.71
CA PHE A 423 44.15 -10.49 16.39
C PHE A 423 44.60 -9.03 16.18
N ASP A 424 43.78 -8.21 15.51
CA ASP A 424 44.14 -6.83 15.16
C ASP A 424 43.97 -5.82 16.31
N SER A 425 42.99 -6.00 17.19
CA SER A 425 42.58 -4.94 18.13
C SER A 425 42.25 -5.42 19.54
N TRP A 426 41.46 -6.49 19.70
CA TRP A 426 40.94 -6.84 21.04
C TRP A 426 41.92 -7.64 21.91
N GLY A 427 42.84 -8.39 21.29
CA GLY A 427 43.77 -9.28 21.98
C GLY A 427 43.08 -10.28 22.91
N GLU A 428 43.79 -10.70 23.97
CA GLU A 428 43.26 -11.67 24.95
C GLU A 428 42.20 -11.11 25.92
N LYS A 429 41.68 -9.90 25.68
CA LYS A 429 40.55 -9.34 26.45
C LYS A 429 39.19 -9.85 25.99
N VAL A 430 39.10 -10.31 24.74
CA VAL A 430 37.91 -10.93 24.16
C VAL A 430 38.12 -12.43 24.01
N GLU A 431 37.22 -13.22 24.61
CA GLU A 431 37.07 -14.64 24.35
C GLU A 431 36.02 -14.86 23.27
N ILE A 432 36.34 -15.65 22.24
CA ILE A 432 35.38 -15.98 21.17
C ILE A 432 34.89 -17.41 21.42
N ILE A 433 33.59 -17.56 21.63
CA ILE A 433 32.93 -18.86 21.82
C ILE A 433 32.09 -19.14 20.58
N ARG A 434 32.39 -20.24 19.90
CA ARG A 434 31.63 -20.69 18.72
C ARG A 434 30.61 -21.75 19.11
N ASP A 435 29.44 -21.31 19.55
CA ASP A 435 28.35 -22.19 19.98
C ASP A 435 26.97 -21.53 19.78
N ASP A 436 25.90 -22.33 19.81
CA ASP A 436 24.51 -21.86 19.77
C ASP A 436 24.05 -21.43 21.17
N MET A 437 23.76 -20.14 21.37
CA MET A 437 23.34 -19.60 22.66
C MET A 437 22.12 -20.30 23.28
N LYS A 438 21.25 -20.93 22.49
CA LYS A 438 20.10 -21.72 22.97
C LYS A 438 20.51 -23.01 23.69
N LYS A 439 21.71 -23.51 23.43
CA LYS A 439 22.22 -24.82 23.88
C LYS A 439 23.57 -24.75 24.57
N TRP A 440 24.21 -23.58 24.59
CA TRP A 440 25.48 -23.34 25.27
C TRP A 440 25.43 -23.87 26.70
N GLY A 441 26.37 -24.77 27.02
CA GLY A 441 26.31 -25.63 28.19
C GLY A 441 27.30 -25.29 29.30
N ASP A 442 28.15 -24.28 29.14
CA ASP A 442 29.16 -23.91 30.14
C ASP A 442 28.56 -23.11 31.31
N SER A 443 27.77 -23.82 32.13
CA SER A 443 27.15 -23.30 33.35
C SER A 443 28.12 -22.76 34.40
N SER A 444 29.44 -22.97 34.24
CA SER A 444 30.46 -22.36 35.10
C SER A 444 30.61 -20.86 34.85
N ILE A 445 30.34 -20.41 33.62
CA ILE A 445 30.41 -19.01 33.22
C ILE A 445 29.11 -18.31 33.60
N LYS A 446 29.24 -17.35 34.52
CA LYS A 446 28.14 -16.48 34.98
C LYS A 446 28.38 -15.03 34.57
N VAL A 447 27.43 -14.46 33.82
CA VAL A 447 27.55 -13.15 33.17
C VAL A 447 26.89 -12.03 33.98
N ASP A 448 27.35 -10.80 33.76
CA ASP A 448 26.95 -9.60 34.51
C ASP A 448 26.12 -8.64 33.65
N ILE A 449 26.46 -8.58 32.37
CA ILE A 449 25.73 -7.87 31.34
C ILE A 449 25.65 -8.80 30.13
N CYS A 450 24.44 -9.01 29.60
CA CYS A 450 24.18 -9.75 28.37
C CYS A 450 23.66 -8.77 27.31
N ILE A 451 24.43 -8.61 26.23
CA ILE A 451 24.15 -7.69 25.13
C ILE A 451 23.76 -8.52 23.91
N SER A 452 22.69 -8.14 23.22
CA SER A 452 22.22 -8.83 22.02
C SER A 452 21.50 -7.91 21.05
N GLU A 453 21.59 -8.24 19.76
CA GLU A 453 20.85 -7.61 18.67
C GLU A 453 20.27 -8.76 17.84
N LEU A 454 19.08 -9.20 18.27
CA LEU A 454 18.34 -10.35 17.76
C LEU A 454 16.91 -9.93 17.40
N LEU A 455 16.73 -8.64 17.08
CA LEU A 455 15.44 -8.02 16.89
C LEU A 455 15.11 -7.96 15.40
N GLY A 456 13.96 -8.49 15.02
CA GLY A 456 13.41 -8.25 13.70
C GLY A 456 12.51 -7.02 13.66
N SER A 457 11.91 -6.73 12.51
CA SER A 457 11.00 -5.59 12.30
C SER A 457 9.74 -5.56 13.18
N PHE A 458 9.42 -6.66 13.86
CA PHE A 458 8.36 -6.79 14.87
C PHE A 458 8.89 -7.01 16.28
N GLY A 459 10.18 -6.77 16.52
CA GLY A 459 10.91 -7.08 17.75
C GLY A 459 11.15 -8.58 17.92
N CYS A 460 10.09 -9.35 18.23
CA CYS A 460 10.19 -10.76 18.60
C CYS A 460 10.21 -11.77 17.45
N ASN A 461 10.18 -11.32 16.18
CA ASN A 461 10.07 -12.19 15.01
C ASN A 461 11.38 -12.86 14.57
N GLU A 462 12.50 -12.59 15.24
CA GLU A 462 13.78 -13.29 15.01
C GLU A 462 14.19 -14.15 16.23
N LEU A 463 13.21 -14.46 17.08
CA LEU A 463 13.30 -15.37 18.24
C LEU A 463 14.21 -14.93 19.39
N SER A 464 14.51 -13.64 19.52
CA SER A 464 15.17 -13.07 20.71
C SER A 464 14.65 -13.63 22.06
N PRO A 465 13.33 -13.79 22.33
CA PRO A 465 12.86 -14.41 23.58
C PRO A 465 13.37 -15.84 23.79
N GLU A 466 13.29 -16.68 22.76
CA GLU A 466 13.71 -18.08 22.82
C GLU A 466 15.24 -18.24 22.85
N CYS A 467 15.97 -17.39 22.13
CA CYS A 467 17.43 -17.38 22.06
C CYS A 467 18.07 -17.02 23.41
N LEU A 468 17.57 -15.96 24.07
CA LEU A 468 18.12 -15.47 25.33
C LEU A 468 17.72 -16.32 26.55
N PHE A 469 16.69 -17.17 26.44
CA PHE A 469 16.18 -17.96 27.57
C PHE A 469 17.23 -18.90 28.20
N ASN A 470 18.08 -19.54 27.39
CA ASN A 470 19.14 -20.41 27.91
C ASN A 470 20.20 -19.60 28.68
N ILE A 471 20.57 -18.42 28.17
CA ILE A 471 21.47 -17.48 28.84
C ILE A 471 20.87 -17.05 30.19
N GLN A 472 19.59 -16.64 30.19
CA GLN A 472 18.88 -16.26 31.40
C GLN A 472 18.86 -17.37 32.45
N LYS A 473 18.51 -18.61 32.04
CA LYS A 473 18.37 -19.74 32.95
C LYS A 473 19.71 -20.23 33.50
N ASN A 474 20.71 -20.40 32.62
CA ASN A 474 21.92 -21.16 32.93
C ASN A 474 23.15 -20.27 33.16
N HIS A 475 23.20 -19.05 32.62
CA HIS A 475 24.39 -18.19 32.66
C HIS A 475 24.19 -16.87 33.43
N SER A 476 22.96 -16.49 33.79
CA SER A 476 22.74 -15.27 34.59
C SER A 476 23.01 -15.45 36.09
N LYS A 477 23.27 -14.31 36.73
CA LYS A 477 23.26 -14.01 38.17
C LYS A 477 21.98 -13.23 38.49
N PRO A 478 21.56 -13.11 39.76
CA PRO A 478 20.39 -12.32 40.13
C PRO A 478 20.45 -10.84 39.75
N SER A 479 21.66 -10.28 39.57
CA SER A 479 21.88 -8.90 39.11
C SER A 479 22.38 -8.79 37.65
N THR A 480 22.16 -9.81 36.80
CA THR A 480 22.51 -9.70 35.38
C THR A 480 21.61 -8.69 34.67
N ILE A 481 22.23 -7.69 34.04
CA ILE A 481 21.55 -6.74 33.16
C ILE A 481 21.45 -7.35 31.76
N PHE A 482 20.32 -7.16 31.08
CA PHE A 482 20.15 -7.49 29.67
C PHE A 482 19.99 -6.21 28.84
N ILE A 483 20.61 -6.20 27.66
CA ILE A 483 20.48 -5.15 26.65
C ILE A 483 20.07 -5.85 25.35
N PRO A 484 18.84 -5.66 24.84
CA PRO A 484 17.77 -4.82 25.39
C PRO A 484 17.13 -5.37 26.67
N GLU A 485 16.77 -4.49 27.60
CA GLU A 485 15.94 -4.82 28.78
C GLU A 485 14.54 -5.30 28.38
N SER A 486 13.94 -4.67 27.37
CA SER A 486 12.60 -5.05 26.88
C SER A 486 12.31 -4.51 25.49
N TYR A 487 11.33 -5.12 24.81
CA TYR A 487 10.83 -4.65 23.53
C TYR A 487 9.34 -4.95 23.38
N SER A 488 8.63 -4.02 22.74
CA SER A 488 7.19 -4.08 22.46
C SER A 488 6.94 -4.11 20.96
N SER A 489 6.02 -4.97 20.52
CA SER A 489 5.52 -5.04 19.14
C SER A 489 4.25 -4.19 19.02
N TYR A 490 4.02 -3.54 17.87
CA TYR A 490 2.84 -2.67 17.64
C TYR A 490 2.20 -2.96 16.29
N ILE A 491 0.88 -2.85 16.19
CA ILE A 491 0.10 -3.13 14.97
C ILE A 491 -0.90 -2.03 14.61
N ALA A 492 -1.19 -1.91 13.30
CA ALA A 492 -2.32 -1.13 12.79
C ALA A 492 -2.87 -1.72 11.47
N PRO A 493 -4.19 -1.63 11.20
CA PRO A 493 -4.76 -1.94 9.89
C PRO A 493 -4.31 -0.93 8.84
N VAL A 494 -3.92 -1.45 7.67
CA VAL A 494 -3.25 -0.68 6.61
C VAL A 494 -3.81 -0.99 5.22
N SER A 495 -3.80 0.00 4.33
CA SER A 495 -3.99 -0.15 2.89
C SER A 495 -2.65 -0.05 2.17
N VAL A 496 -2.39 -0.96 1.24
CA VAL A 496 -1.13 -1.06 0.46
C VAL A 496 -1.46 -1.46 -0.99
N PRO A 497 -2.14 -0.61 -1.77
CA PRO A 497 -2.68 -1.02 -3.06
C PRO A 497 -1.59 -1.22 -4.12
N LEU A 498 -0.51 -0.42 -4.09
CA LEU A 498 0.70 -0.63 -4.89
C LEU A 498 1.33 -2.01 -4.67
N LEU A 499 1.28 -2.53 -3.44
CA LEU A 499 1.76 -3.87 -3.12
C LEU A 499 0.89 -4.93 -3.79
N ARG A 500 -0.44 -4.85 -3.67
CA ARG A 500 -1.36 -5.83 -4.28
C ARG A 500 -1.32 -5.80 -5.82
N GLN A 501 -0.99 -4.65 -6.40
CA GLN A 501 -0.81 -4.49 -7.84
C GLN A 501 0.50 -5.08 -8.37
N LYS A 502 1.64 -4.81 -7.71
CA LYS A 502 2.94 -5.35 -8.11
C LYS A 502 3.10 -6.82 -7.72
N LEU A 503 2.54 -7.20 -6.58
CA LEU A 503 2.50 -8.56 -6.09
C LEU A 503 1.08 -9.13 -6.23
N LYS A 504 0.86 -9.79 -7.38
CA LYS A 504 0.46 -11.20 -7.26
C LYS A 504 1.61 -11.90 -6.54
N ILE A 505 1.56 -11.91 -5.20
CA ILE A 505 2.56 -12.52 -4.31
C ILE A 505 3.02 -13.82 -4.94
N GLU A 506 4.34 -14.07 -5.01
CA GLU A 506 4.93 -15.26 -5.62
C GLU A 506 4.14 -16.52 -5.26
N ASN A 507 3.26 -16.97 -6.17
CA ASN A 507 2.28 -18.05 -5.98
C ASN A 507 1.36 -18.00 -4.73
N GLY A 508 1.06 -16.81 -4.18
CA GLY A 508 -0.10 -16.59 -3.32
C GLY A 508 0.10 -16.79 -1.82
N ASP A 509 1.31 -16.58 -1.29
CA ASP A 509 1.60 -16.66 0.15
C ASP A 509 1.05 -15.45 0.95
N TYR A 510 -0.27 -15.45 1.14
CA TYR A 510 -1.01 -14.57 2.05
C TYR A 510 -0.99 -15.05 3.51
N GLU A 511 -0.31 -16.16 3.81
CA GLU A 511 -0.21 -16.75 5.14
C GLU A 511 1.22 -16.70 5.70
N LYS A 512 2.02 -15.74 5.24
CA LYS A 512 3.32 -15.41 5.84
C LYS A 512 3.51 -13.89 5.97
N PRO A 513 4.22 -13.43 7.01
CA PRO A 513 4.58 -12.03 7.13
C PRO A 513 5.68 -11.64 6.14
N TRP A 514 5.71 -10.36 5.78
CA TRP A 514 6.61 -9.77 4.79
C TRP A 514 7.23 -8.48 5.31
N ILE A 515 8.41 -8.10 4.84
CA ILE A 515 9.04 -6.80 5.12
C ILE A 515 8.76 -5.86 3.96
N LEU A 516 8.14 -4.70 4.23
CA LEU A 516 7.85 -3.67 3.23
C LEU A 516 8.94 -2.60 3.24
N HIS A 517 9.80 -2.61 2.23
CA HIS A 517 10.89 -1.63 2.09
C HIS A 517 10.54 -0.63 0.99
N ASN A 518 10.45 0.65 1.35
CA ASN A 518 10.15 1.77 0.43
C ASN A 518 8.88 1.59 -0.42
N ILE A 519 7.92 0.79 0.06
CA ILE A 519 6.57 0.66 -0.53
C ILE A 519 5.61 1.57 0.24
N PRO A 520 4.96 2.55 -0.43
CA PRO A 520 3.98 3.41 0.21
C PRO A 520 2.77 2.64 0.78
N TYR A 521 2.30 3.07 1.95
CA TYR A 521 1.15 2.48 2.64
C TYR A 521 0.35 3.55 3.40
N CYS A 522 -0.93 3.29 3.63
CA CYS A 522 -1.83 4.19 4.37
C CYS A 522 -2.41 3.49 5.61
N ILE A 523 -2.01 3.92 6.81
CA ILE A 523 -2.65 3.46 8.06
C ILE A 523 -4.07 4.03 8.12
N LEU A 524 -5.08 3.15 8.27
CA LEU A 524 -6.50 3.53 8.23
C LEU A 524 -7.10 3.78 9.63
N SER A 525 -6.47 3.25 10.68
CA SER A 525 -6.89 3.47 12.05
C SER A 525 -6.46 4.82 12.60
N SER A 526 -7.24 5.34 13.56
CA SER A 526 -6.91 6.55 14.31
C SER A 526 -5.74 6.39 15.30
N LYS A 527 -5.34 5.15 15.60
CA LYS A 527 -4.26 4.79 16.53
C LYS A 527 -3.53 3.52 16.06
N ILE A 528 -2.25 3.41 16.42
CA ILE A 528 -1.48 2.15 16.38
C ILE A 528 -1.60 1.53 17.78
N ASN A 529 -1.90 0.24 17.89
CA ASN A 529 -2.04 -0.43 19.19
C ASN A 529 -0.77 -1.24 19.50
N GLU A 530 -0.31 -1.22 20.75
CA GLU A 530 0.67 -2.18 21.25
C GLU A 530 0.07 -3.59 21.26
N ALA A 531 0.83 -4.54 20.75
CA ALA A 531 0.44 -5.94 20.63
C ALA A 531 0.86 -6.75 21.85
N TRP A 532 2.14 -6.69 22.22
CA TRP A 532 2.69 -7.36 23.40
C TRP A 532 4.10 -6.85 23.67
N LYS A 533 4.62 -7.20 24.86
CA LYS A 533 5.96 -6.85 25.33
C LYS A 533 6.69 -8.11 25.81
N PHE A 534 8.00 -8.15 25.56
CA PHE A 534 8.94 -9.08 26.19
C PHE A 534 9.95 -8.30 27.03
N ARG A 535 10.38 -8.87 28.16
CA ARG A 535 11.39 -8.32 29.08
C ARG A 535 12.45 -9.39 29.36
N HIS A 536 13.68 -8.94 29.56
CA HIS A 536 14.82 -9.75 29.98
C HIS A 536 15.44 -9.16 31.26
N PRO A 537 15.64 -9.96 32.32
CA PRO A 537 15.17 -11.33 32.48
C PRO A 537 13.63 -11.42 32.53
N ASN A 538 13.06 -12.49 31.97
CA ASN A 538 11.64 -12.80 32.06
C ASN A 538 11.33 -13.47 33.42
N GLU A 539 10.28 -13.03 34.10
CA GLU A 539 9.86 -13.56 35.41
C GLU A 539 9.15 -14.92 35.29
N GLU A 540 8.54 -15.22 34.15
CA GLU A 540 7.74 -16.44 33.94
C GLU A 540 8.50 -17.61 33.27
N MET A 541 8.10 -18.84 33.60
CA MET A 541 8.59 -20.06 32.96
C MET A 541 8.16 -20.17 31.49
N ALA A 542 9.02 -19.74 30.56
CA ALA A 542 9.07 -20.17 29.15
C ALA A 542 7.79 -20.04 28.29
N LEU A 543 6.77 -19.31 28.74
CA LEU A 543 5.56 -19.03 27.96
C LEU A 543 5.79 -17.88 26.98
N PHE A 544 6.36 -18.20 25.81
CA PHE A 544 6.60 -17.23 24.73
C PHE A 544 5.40 -17.04 23.78
N SER A 545 4.31 -17.78 24.00
CA SER A 545 3.06 -17.58 23.28
C SER A 545 2.34 -16.33 23.81
N LYS A 546 1.82 -15.50 22.90
CA LYS A 546 1.03 -14.30 23.20
C LYS A 546 -0.18 -14.27 22.26
N ASN A 547 -1.30 -13.72 22.70
CA ASN A 547 -2.43 -13.45 21.82
C ASN A 547 -3.11 -12.14 22.24
N ILE A 548 -3.78 -11.50 21.29
CA ILE A 548 -4.56 -10.28 21.50
C ILE A 548 -5.79 -10.26 20.61
N THR A 549 -6.81 -9.57 21.11
CA THR A 549 -7.88 -8.99 20.30
C THR A 549 -7.81 -7.48 20.48
N SER A 550 -7.43 -6.76 19.42
CA SER A 550 -7.23 -5.30 19.42
C SER A 550 -8.35 -4.61 18.65
N GLU A 551 -9.10 -3.76 19.35
CA GLU A 551 -10.13 -2.91 18.74
C GLU A 551 -9.51 -1.60 18.20
N PHE A 552 -9.86 -1.26 16.96
CA PHE A 552 -9.46 -0.03 16.25
C PHE A 552 -10.70 0.71 15.75
N LYS A 553 -10.68 2.06 15.83
CA LYS A 553 -11.65 2.90 15.12
C LYS A 553 -11.09 3.41 13.81
N ILE A 554 -11.75 3.06 12.72
CA ILE A 554 -11.53 3.56 11.35
C ILE A 554 -12.44 4.77 11.15
N LYS A 555 -11.88 5.95 10.90
CA LYS A 555 -12.69 7.18 10.73
C LYS A 555 -13.27 7.31 9.32
N HIS A 556 -12.53 6.85 8.32
CA HIS A 556 -12.82 7.09 6.92
C HIS A 556 -12.83 5.80 6.12
N LYS A 557 -13.85 5.64 5.27
CA LYS A 557 -14.05 4.52 4.35
C LYS A 557 -12.79 4.18 3.56
N GLY A 558 -12.59 2.89 3.30
CA GLY A 558 -11.34 2.38 2.74
C GLY A 558 -11.31 0.87 2.54
N GLU A 559 -10.13 0.38 2.19
CA GLU A 559 -9.89 -1.04 1.95
C GLU A 559 -8.61 -1.47 2.70
N ILE A 560 -8.76 -2.42 3.63
CA ILE A 560 -7.68 -2.94 4.46
C ILE A 560 -7.03 -4.14 3.76
N ASP A 561 -5.74 -4.02 3.48
CA ASP A 561 -4.93 -5.05 2.84
C ASP A 561 -4.24 -6.00 3.81
N GLY A 562 -4.09 -5.59 5.09
CA GLY A 562 -3.35 -6.32 6.10
C GLY A 562 -3.13 -5.53 7.38
N LEU A 563 -2.32 -6.07 8.28
CA LEU A 563 -1.73 -5.34 9.39
C LEU A 563 -0.32 -4.90 9.03
N ILE A 564 0.04 -3.66 9.33
CA ILE A 564 1.44 -3.25 9.42
C ILE A 564 1.92 -3.39 10.87
N GLY A 565 3.16 -3.82 11.05
CA GLY A 565 3.79 -4.02 12.34
C GLY A 565 5.09 -3.24 12.51
N PHE A 566 5.30 -2.75 13.73
CA PHE A 566 6.47 -1.97 14.17
C PHE A 566 6.97 -2.47 15.54
N PHE A 567 8.06 -1.91 16.04
CA PHE A 567 8.52 -2.18 17.41
C PHE A 567 9.20 -0.98 18.10
N THR A 568 9.31 -1.07 19.42
CA THR A 568 10.19 -0.25 20.27
C THR A 568 11.05 -1.19 21.11
N ALA A 569 12.33 -0.91 21.29
CA ALA A 569 13.18 -1.58 22.28
C ALA A 569 13.73 -0.56 23.29
N LYS A 570 13.60 -0.86 24.58
CA LYS A 570 14.32 -0.20 25.67
C LYS A 570 15.65 -0.93 25.81
N LEU A 571 16.75 -0.26 25.47
CA LEU A 571 18.07 -0.86 25.50
C LEU A 571 18.54 -0.99 26.95
N TYR A 572 18.70 0.15 27.64
CA TYR A 572 18.97 0.25 29.07
C TYR A 572 18.68 1.67 29.56
N GLY A 573 18.26 1.85 30.81
CA GLY A 573 18.08 3.19 31.40
C GLY A 573 17.04 4.04 30.64
N ASP A 574 17.46 5.18 30.10
CA ASP A 574 16.66 6.08 29.25
C ASP A 574 16.79 5.78 27.74
N VAL A 575 17.71 4.88 27.36
CA VAL A 575 18.05 4.64 25.95
C VAL A 575 17.03 3.72 25.28
N THR A 576 16.42 4.20 24.21
CA THR A 576 15.44 3.45 23.42
C THR A 576 15.73 3.56 21.92
N LEU A 577 15.32 2.53 21.17
CA LEU A 577 15.21 2.58 19.71
C LEU A 577 13.79 2.22 19.27
N SER A 578 13.32 2.78 18.15
CA SER A 578 11.98 2.50 17.63
C SER A 578 11.84 2.69 16.12
N THR A 579 10.98 1.85 15.54
CA THR A 579 10.51 1.94 14.14
C THR A 579 9.10 2.52 14.02
N LEU A 580 8.51 3.04 15.10
CA LEU A 580 7.18 3.65 15.06
C LEU A 580 7.16 4.93 14.20
N PRO A 581 6.12 5.17 13.38
CA PRO A 581 5.96 6.43 12.67
C PRO A 581 5.85 7.61 13.64
N ASP A 582 6.64 8.66 13.42
CA ASP A 582 6.59 9.89 14.22
C ASP A 582 5.20 10.51 14.26
N LYS A 583 4.83 11.07 15.43
CA LYS A 583 3.56 11.79 15.67
C LYS A 583 2.30 10.91 15.51
N SER A 584 2.44 9.61 15.29
CA SER A 584 1.32 8.67 15.37
C SER A 584 0.75 8.63 16.81
N MET A 585 -0.53 8.30 16.95
CA MET A 585 -1.13 8.08 18.27
C MET A 585 -0.99 6.60 18.62
N ILE A 586 -0.31 6.28 19.71
CA ILE A 586 -0.08 4.92 20.17
C ILE A 586 -1.05 4.62 21.32
N ARG A 587 -1.77 3.51 21.27
CA ARG A 587 -2.49 2.93 22.41
C ARG A 587 -1.59 1.89 23.07
N LEU A 588 -1.34 2.05 24.36
CA LEU A 588 -0.53 1.14 25.17
C LEU A 588 -1.38 0.05 25.82
N LEU A 589 -0.77 -1.10 26.12
CA LEU A 589 -1.37 -2.10 27.02
C LEU A 589 -1.32 -1.59 28.47
N PRO A 590 -2.30 -1.91 29.34
CA PRO A 590 -2.30 -1.45 30.74
C PRO A 590 -1.01 -1.81 31.51
N GLU A 591 -0.45 -2.99 31.24
CA GLU A 591 0.78 -3.51 31.86
C GLU A 591 2.07 -2.82 31.38
N SER A 592 2.01 -2.04 30.29
CA SER A 592 3.20 -1.41 29.69
C SER A 592 3.48 0.00 30.20
N VAL A 593 2.53 0.58 30.95
CA VAL A 593 2.52 1.94 31.47
C VAL A 593 3.48 2.04 32.66
N ASN A 594 4.49 2.91 32.58
CA ASN A 594 5.32 3.23 33.73
C ASN A 594 4.65 4.32 34.59
N ASN A 595 5.05 4.45 35.86
CA ASN A 595 4.55 5.53 36.71
C ASN A 595 4.80 6.94 36.12
N ASP A 596 5.88 7.11 35.33
CA ASP A 596 6.21 8.37 34.68
C ASP A 596 5.25 8.74 33.52
N ASP A 597 4.56 7.76 32.92
CA ASP A 597 3.58 8.00 31.85
C ASP A 597 2.26 8.63 32.38
N PHE A 598 1.99 8.56 33.69
CA PHE A 598 0.75 9.05 34.30
C PHE A 598 0.57 10.58 34.24
N GLU A 599 1.66 11.37 34.22
CA GLU A 599 1.55 12.83 34.09
C GLU A 599 1.03 13.26 32.71
N THR A 600 1.20 12.42 31.68
CA THR A 600 0.75 12.73 30.32
C THR A 600 -0.75 12.45 30.13
N THR A 601 -1.31 11.45 30.83
CA THR A 601 -2.74 11.08 30.70
C THR A 601 -3.69 12.00 31.46
N GLN A 602 -3.30 12.58 32.60
CA GLN A 602 -4.20 13.51 33.32
C GLN A 602 -4.46 14.82 32.55
N ASN A 603 -3.45 15.34 31.85
CA ASN A 603 -3.53 16.63 31.14
C ASN A 603 -4.40 16.63 29.86
N LEU A 604 -4.96 15.47 29.47
CA LEU A 604 -5.90 15.34 28.34
C LEU A 604 -7.36 15.17 28.78
N LEU A 605 -7.63 15.01 30.08
CA LEU A 605 -8.99 14.78 30.61
C LEU A 605 -9.48 15.91 31.53
N THR A 606 -8.60 16.74 32.10
CA THR A 606 -8.96 17.85 33.00
C THR A 606 -9.28 19.15 32.25
N GLY A 607 -10.14 19.05 31.23
CA GLY A 607 -10.66 20.20 30.47
C GLY A 607 -11.81 20.96 31.16
N THR A 608 -12.21 20.58 32.37
CA THR A 608 -13.27 21.26 33.15
C THR A 608 -12.95 21.26 34.64
N ASN A 609 -12.96 22.46 35.25
CA ASN A 609 -12.93 22.60 36.71
C ASN A 609 -14.31 22.27 37.29
N SER A 610 -14.51 21.03 37.76
CA SER A 610 -15.62 20.68 38.64
C SER A 610 -15.13 19.81 39.78
N ARG A 611 -15.19 20.34 41.01
CA ARG A 611 -14.91 19.60 42.24
C ARG A 611 -16.18 18.94 42.74
N HIS A 612 -16.52 17.76 42.23
CA HIS A 612 -17.40 16.84 42.96
C HIS A 612 -16.76 15.47 43.06
N HIS A 613 -16.69 14.99 44.30
CA HIS A 613 -16.02 13.77 44.68
C HIS A 613 -17.10 12.70 44.80
N ASP A 614 -17.25 11.86 43.77
CA ASP A 614 -18.09 10.67 43.86
C ASP A 614 -17.36 9.46 43.27
N GLN A 615 -17.39 8.35 44.01
CA GLN A 615 -16.49 7.21 43.81
C GLN A 615 -17.25 5.97 43.32
N THR A 616 -17.54 5.87 42.02
CA THR A 616 -17.90 4.58 41.37
C THR A 616 -17.88 4.65 39.83
N PHE A 617 -16.71 4.76 39.21
CA PHE A 617 -16.55 4.41 37.80
C PHE A 617 -15.25 3.63 37.55
N ASN A 618 -15.39 2.37 37.12
CA ASN A 618 -14.29 1.55 36.60
C ASN A 618 -13.86 2.02 35.21
N SER A 619 -13.31 3.23 35.10
CA SER A 619 -12.68 3.69 33.86
C SER A 619 -11.32 3.00 33.69
N VAL A 620 -11.29 1.90 32.93
CA VAL A 620 -10.03 1.34 32.43
C VAL A 620 -9.40 2.39 31.51
N GLY A 621 -8.38 3.09 32.03
CA GLY A 621 -7.76 4.21 31.34
C GLY A 621 -7.24 3.82 29.96
N ILE A 622 -7.64 4.56 28.92
CA ILE A 622 -7.08 4.38 27.58
C ILE A 622 -5.75 5.13 27.54
N PHE A 623 -4.68 4.45 27.93
CA PHE A 623 -3.32 5.01 27.90
C PHE A 623 -2.88 5.27 26.46
N THR A 624 -2.54 6.52 26.14
CA THR A 624 -2.01 6.90 24.83
C THR A 624 -0.77 7.77 24.93
N LYS A 625 0.24 7.46 24.11
CA LYS A 625 1.42 8.30 23.90
C LYS A 625 1.56 8.70 22.43
N LYS A 626 2.40 9.68 22.14
CA LYS A 626 2.84 9.94 20.77
C LYS A 626 3.91 8.92 20.37
N GLY A 627 3.80 8.39 19.16
CA GLY A 627 4.84 7.58 18.53
C GLY A 627 6.04 8.44 18.19
N HIS A 628 7.22 7.87 18.40
CA HIS A 628 8.49 8.46 18.06
C HIS A 628 9.34 7.38 17.37
N GLY A 629 9.78 7.67 16.15
CA GLY A 629 10.75 6.86 15.44
C GLY A 629 12.15 7.37 15.73
N THR A 630 13.12 6.47 15.87
CA THR A 630 14.52 6.88 15.99
C THR A 630 14.95 7.52 14.66
N LYS A 631 15.26 8.83 14.67
CA LYS A 631 15.76 9.53 13.48
C LYS A 631 16.96 8.76 12.91
N ASN A 632 17.02 8.62 11.59
CA ASN A 632 18.14 8.04 10.86
C ASN A 632 18.39 6.52 11.08
N LEU A 633 17.51 5.80 11.79
CA LEU A 633 17.57 4.35 11.94
C LEU A 633 17.12 3.61 10.65
N LYS A 634 17.89 2.63 10.18
CA LYS A 634 17.70 2.00 8.84
C LYS A 634 17.70 0.47 8.84
N SER A 635 18.13 -0.17 9.92
CA SER A 635 18.23 -1.63 10.04
C SER A 635 16.90 -2.36 9.82
N TRP A 636 15.76 -1.69 10.02
CA TRP A 636 14.44 -2.29 9.97
C TRP A 636 13.46 -1.46 9.15
N SER A 637 12.85 -2.10 8.16
CA SER A 637 11.61 -1.62 7.52
C SER A 637 10.39 -2.36 8.11
N PRO A 638 9.17 -1.80 8.07
CA PRO A 638 8.02 -2.38 8.74
C PRO A 638 7.68 -3.81 8.28
N ILE A 639 7.15 -4.62 9.19
CA ILE A 639 6.58 -5.93 8.86
C ILE A 639 5.12 -5.77 8.40
N PHE A 640 4.62 -6.70 7.60
CA PHE A 640 3.27 -6.69 7.05
C PHE A 640 2.67 -8.09 7.09
N PHE A 641 1.46 -8.20 7.65
CA PHE A 641 0.67 -9.42 7.75
C PHE A 641 -0.50 -9.30 6.76
N PRO A 642 -0.42 -9.90 5.56
CA PRO A 642 -1.39 -9.69 4.49
C PRO A 642 -2.76 -10.34 4.77
N LEU A 643 -3.82 -9.76 4.22
CA LEU A 643 -5.10 -10.45 4.05
C LEU A 643 -5.23 -10.99 2.62
N LYS A 644 -5.64 -12.26 2.50
CA LYS A 644 -5.91 -12.93 1.22
C LYS A 644 -6.86 -12.12 0.34
N ASN A 645 -8.00 -11.73 0.90
CA ASN A 645 -8.93 -10.79 0.31
C ASN A 645 -8.90 -9.49 1.12
N ALA A 646 -8.84 -8.34 0.46
CA ALA A 646 -8.89 -7.06 1.15
C ALA A 646 -10.28 -6.83 1.79
N LEU A 647 -10.30 -6.25 2.99
CA LEU A 647 -11.52 -6.00 3.75
C LEU A 647 -11.98 -4.56 3.53
N SER A 648 -13.12 -4.38 2.85
CA SER A 648 -13.73 -3.06 2.67
C SER A 648 -14.40 -2.60 3.98
N VAL A 649 -14.21 -1.33 4.34
CA VAL A 649 -14.75 -0.69 5.55
C VAL A 649 -15.36 0.66 5.21
N THR A 650 -16.45 1.04 5.86
CA THR A 650 -17.10 2.35 5.68
C THR A 650 -16.62 3.36 6.74
N ASP A 651 -17.14 4.58 6.69
CA ASP A 651 -16.87 5.58 7.73
C ASP A 651 -17.27 5.09 9.12
N ASP A 652 -16.58 5.61 10.14
CA ASP A 652 -16.74 5.29 11.57
C ASP A 652 -16.81 3.80 11.96
N ASN A 653 -16.31 2.88 11.11
CA ASN A 653 -16.23 1.44 11.43
C ASN A 653 -15.36 1.16 12.66
N GLU A 654 -15.81 0.21 13.47
CA GLU A 654 -14.94 -0.48 14.42
C GLU A 654 -14.38 -1.75 13.79
N LEU A 655 -13.12 -2.03 14.09
CA LEU A 655 -12.39 -3.18 13.57
C LEU A 655 -11.76 -3.94 14.73
N SER A 656 -12.20 -5.17 14.94
CA SER A 656 -11.61 -6.11 15.89
C SER A 656 -10.55 -6.93 15.17
N VAL A 657 -9.30 -6.85 15.63
CA VAL A 657 -8.15 -7.55 15.04
C VAL A 657 -7.66 -8.61 16.01
N PHE A 658 -7.71 -9.87 15.59
CA PHE A 658 -7.06 -10.97 16.30
C PHE A 658 -5.64 -11.14 15.76
N LEU A 659 -4.67 -11.27 16.67
CA LEU A 659 -3.30 -11.65 16.35
C LEU A 659 -2.75 -12.55 17.46
N SER A 660 -2.20 -13.70 17.08
CA SER A 660 -1.45 -14.58 17.98
C SER A 660 0.01 -14.71 17.56
N ARG A 661 0.88 -14.92 18.54
CA ARG A 661 2.22 -15.49 18.43
C ARG A 661 2.19 -16.82 19.16
N MET A 662 2.35 -17.91 18.43
CA MET A 662 2.31 -19.25 18.99
C MET A 662 3.72 -19.84 19.03
N SER A 663 4.11 -20.41 20.17
CA SER A 663 5.36 -21.16 20.34
C SER A 663 5.06 -22.59 20.79
N CYS A 664 5.39 -23.58 19.97
CA CYS A 664 5.24 -24.99 20.28
C CYS A 664 6.60 -25.65 20.57
N ASN A 665 6.76 -26.18 21.78
CA ASN A 665 7.97 -26.93 22.17
C ASN A 665 8.07 -28.26 21.41
N GLU A 666 6.95 -28.97 21.23
CA GLU A 666 6.93 -30.31 20.57
C GLU A 666 7.30 -30.23 19.09
N MET A 667 6.81 -29.19 18.40
CA MET A 667 7.10 -28.94 16.98
C MET A 667 8.42 -28.16 16.76
N SER A 668 9.08 -27.70 17.82
CA SER A 668 10.22 -26.76 17.79
C SER A 668 10.01 -25.58 16.83
N LYS A 669 8.85 -24.92 16.94
CA LYS A 669 8.39 -23.90 15.98
C LYS A 669 7.72 -22.71 16.67
N VAL A 670 7.87 -21.53 16.06
CA VAL A 670 7.15 -20.30 16.40
C VAL A 670 6.45 -19.75 15.16
N TRP A 671 5.21 -19.30 15.26
CA TRP A 671 4.47 -18.70 14.14
C TRP A 671 3.51 -17.60 14.61
N TYR A 672 2.86 -16.94 13.65
CA TYR A 672 1.83 -15.96 13.88
C TYR A 672 0.55 -16.36 13.15
N GLU A 673 -0.62 -16.07 13.73
CA GLU A 673 -1.94 -16.25 13.12
C GLU A 673 -2.74 -14.95 13.26
N TRP A 674 -3.51 -14.56 12.26
CA TRP A 674 -4.26 -13.30 12.30
C TRP A 674 -5.59 -13.33 11.54
N SER A 675 -6.54 -12.55 12.03
CA SER A 675 -7.82 -12.27 11.38
C SER A 675 -8.35 -10.88 11.76
N MET A 676 -9.34 -10.39 11.00
CA MET A 676 -10.02 -9.14 11.30
C MET A 676 -11.53 -9.28 11.12
N GLU A 677 -12.30 -8.54 11.90
CA GLU A 677 -13.75 -8.42 11.82
C GLU A 677 -14.15 -6.95 11.88
N SER A 678 -15.00 -6.48 10.96
CA SER A 678 -15.50 -5.10 10.93
C SER A 678 -16.94 -5.02 11.42
N PHE A 679 -17.25 -3.93 12.12
CA PHE A 679 -18.54 -3.68 12.73
C PHE A 679 -19.00 -2.23 12.53
N VAL A 680 -20.31 -2.05 12.41
CA VAL A 680 -20.98 -0.75 12.46
C VAL A 680 -21.92 -0.73 13.67
N TYR A 681 -22.00 0.42 14.34
CA TYR A 681 -22.88 0.63 15.48
C TYR A 681 -24.07 1.47 15.08
N PHE A 682 -25.25 0.99 15.45
CA PHE A 682 -26.51 1.74 15.33
C PHE A 682 -27.08 1.98 16.73
N VAL A 683 -27.55 3.20 16.98
CA VAL A 683 -28.39 3.53 18.13
C VAL A 683 -29.82 3.59 17.63
N LEU A 684 -30.68 2.69 18.11
CA LEU A 684 -32.09 2.67 17.76
C LEU A 684 -32.96 3.27 18.87
N PRO A 685 -33.93 4.14 18.54
CA PRO A 685 -35.00 4.48 19.46
C PRO A 685 -35.81 3.24 19.80
N SER A 686 -36.15 3.06 21.09
CA SER A 686 -36.81 1.85 21.60
C SER A 686 -38.18 1.57 20.93
N SER A 687 -38.82 2.59 20.36
CA SER A 687 -40.08 2.48 19.61
C SER A 687 -40.00 1.60 18.36
N VAL A 688 -38.84 1.50 17.71
CA VAL A 688 -38.67 0.74 16.45
C VAL A 688 -38.41 -0.76 16.72
N ALA A 689 -37.86 -1.09 17.89
CA ALA A 689 -37.54 -2.48 18.24
C ALA A 689 -38.77 -3.30 18.70
N ALA A 690 -39.84 -2.63 19.14
CA ALA A 690 -41.06 -3.30 19.58
C ALA A 690 -41.74 -4.09 18.44
N GLU A 691 -41.75 -3.55 17.21
CA GLU A 691 -42.45 -4.16 16.07
C GLU A 691 -41.80 -5.47 15.58
N THR A 692 -40.47 -5.63 15.77
CA THR A 692 -39.78 -6.88 15.41
C THR A 692 -39.98 -8.01 16.42
N SER A 693 -40.56 -7.74 17.60
CA SER A 693 -40.90 -8.76 18.60
C SER A 693 -42.24 -9.48 18.34
N LEU A 694 -43.12 -8.91 17.50
CA LEU A 694 -44.48 -9.42 17.26
C LEU A 694 -44.55 -10.62 16.28
N TYR A 695 -43.44 -10.98 15.62
CA TYR A 695 -43.38 -12.11 14.68
C TYR A 695 -42.69 -13.38 15.21
N LYS A 696 -42.49 -13.48 16.53
CA LYS A 696 -41.95 -14.70 17.18
C LYS A 696 -42.75 -15.11 18.42
N ASN A 697 -44.03 -15.45 18.24
CA ASN A 697 -44.80 -16.25 19.20
C ASN A 697 -46.02 -16.89 18.53
N ASP A 698 -45.80 -17.95 17.74
CA ASP A 698 -46.86 -18.88 17.37
C ASP A 698 -46.27 -20.29 17.09
N THR A 699 -46.04 -21.05 18.17
CA THR A 699 -46.10 -22.53 18.27
C THR A 699 -45.54 -23.01 19.61
N THR A 700 -46.34 -22.91 20.67
CA THR A 700 -46.12 -23.64 21.93
C THR A 700 -47.28 -24.58 22.21
N THR A 701 -47.06 -25.89 22.06
CA THR A 701 -47.94 -26.92 22.64
C THR A 701 -47.10 -27.96 23.38
N ASN A 702 -47.45 -28.16 24.65
CA ASN A 702 -46.74 -29.05 25.59
C ASN A 702 -47.03 -30.53 25.32
N PRO A 703 -46.11 -31.45 25.69
CA PRO A 703 -46.35 -32.89 25.63
C PRO A 703 -47.07 -33.43 26.87
N ASN A 704 -47.75 -34.59 26.67
CA ASN A 704 -48.28 -35.59 27.61
C ASN A 704 -49.82 -35.71 27.70
N ASN A 705 -50.41 -36.68 27.00
CA ASN A 705 -50.95 -37.90 27.64
C ASN A 705 -51.55 -38.92 26.65
N ASN A 706 -51.61 -40.16 27.13
CA ASN A 706 -51.84 -41.43 26.45
C ASN A 706 -53.19 -41.67 25.72
N THR A 707 -53.16 -42.76 24.92
CA THR A 707 -54.15 -43.84 24.73
C THR A 707 -55.20 -43.85 23.58
N THR A 708 -55.34 -45.08 23.05
CA THR A 708 -56.52 -45.74 22.40
C THR A 708 -56.90 -45.50 20.93
N THR A 709 -56.29 -46.33 20.05
CA THR A 709 -56.92 -47.38 19.19
C THR A 709 -57.98 -47.10 18.10
N THR A 710 -57.84 -47.86 17.00
CA THR A 710 -58.79 -48.15 15.87
C THR A 710 -58.93 -47.04 14.80
N THR A 711 -59.04 -47.28 13.48
CA THR A 711 -59.16 -48.50 12.63
C THR A 711 -58.34 -48.37 11.32
N THR A 712 -58.00 -49.50 10.66
CA THR A 712 -57.50 -49.58 9.26
C THR A 712 -58.67 -49.80 8.26
N PRO A 713 -58.51 -49.66 6.92
CA PRO A 713 -57.91 -50.74 6.11
C PRO A 713 -57.07 -50.36 4.85
N ASN A 714 -56.04 -51.18 4.60
CA ASN A 714 -55.54 -51.74 3.31
C ASN A 714 -55.40 -50.88 2.03
N ASN A 715 -54.17 -50.85 1.49
CA ASN A 715 -53.65 -51.84 0.52
C ASN A 715 -52.10 -51.74 0.46
N ASN A 716 -51.32 -52.82 0.58
CA ASN A 716 -50.88 -53.75 -0.49
C ASN A 716 -50.30 -53.01 -1.72
N THR A 717 -49.10 -53.25 -2.24
CA THR A 717 -48.04 -54.28 -2.02
C THR A 717 -46.73 -53.74 -2.68
N THR A 718 -45.49 -54.22 -2.52
CA THR A 718 -44.85 -55.45 -1.97
C THR A 718 -43.41 -55.05 -1.54
N SER A 719 -42.84 -55.50 -0.41
CA SER A 719 -42.03 -56.74 -0.20
C SER A 719 -40.72 -56.85 -1.02
N ASN A 720 -39.55 -57.27 -0.52
CA ASN A 720 -39.10 -57.53 0.86
C ASN A 720 -37.59 -57.92 0.84
N THR A 721 -36.80 -57.51 1.85
CA THR A 721 -35.96 -58.35 2.77
C THR A 721 -35.07 -59.51 2.22
N ILE A 722 -33.93 -59.96 2.82
CA ILE A 722 -33.24 -59.63 4.09
C ILE A 722 -31.80 -60.19 4.10
N SER A 723 -30.90 -59.49 4.79
CA SER A 723 -29.73 -59.89 5.60
C SER A 723 -28.89 -61.19 5.39
N ASN A 724 -27.59 -61.02 5.71
CA ASN A 724 -26.71 -61.92 6.50
C ASN A 724 -26.21 -63.27 5.92
N GLY A 725 -24.89 -63.50 5.99
CA GLY A 725 -24.35 -64.87 5.79
C GLY A 725 -22.83 -65.08 5.63
N LYS A 726 -22.01 -64.60 6.57
CA LYS A 726 -20.63 -65.08 6.92
C LYS A 726 -19.85 -66.07 6.00
N SER A 727 -18.59 -65.68 5.75
CA SER A 727 -17.32 -66.45 5.92
C SER A 727 -16.59 -67.13 4.74
N ASN A 728 -15.30 -66.76 4.61
CA ASN A 728 -14.09 -67.54 4.29
C ASN A 728 -14.06 -68.42 3.00
N ARG A 729 -13.10 -68.26 2.07
CA ARG A 729 -11.64 -68.43 2.30
C ARG A 729 -10.77 -68.09 1.07
N GLY A 730 -9.59 -67.48 1.30
CA GLY A 730 -8.40 -67.55 0.41
C GLY A 730 -8.07 -66.27 -0.39
N LEU A 731 -6.82 -65.80 -0.53
CA LEU A 731 -5.50 -66.25 -0.01
C LEU A 731 -4.63 -65.03 0.43
N MET A 732 -3.70 -65.28 1.36
CA MET A 732 -2.32 -64.71 1.51
C MET A 732 -2.08 -63.23 1.11
N SER A 733 -1.82 -62.29 2.04
CA SER A 733 -0.50 -61.96 2.67
C SER A 733 0.60 -61.54 1.68
N THR A 734 1.36 -60.44 1.82
CA THR A 734 1.60 -59.53 2.96
C THR A 734 2.44 -58.30 2.52
N ASN A 735 2.39 -57.20 3.29
CA ASN A 735 3.47 -56.22 3.62
C ASN A 735 4.34 -55.62 2.48
N ASN A 736 4.31 -54.29 2.25
CA ASN A 736 4.94 -53.17 3.01
C ASN A 736 6.44 -52.92 2.69
N TYR A 737 6.85 -51.64 2.79
CA TYR A 737 8.21 -51.07 2.64
C TYR A 737 8.78 -51.03 1.20
N SER A 738 9.68 -50.12 0.80
CA SER A 738 9.98 -48.72 1.20
C SER A 738 11.15 -48.15 0.35
N SER A 739 11.21 -46.82 0.18
CA SER A 739 12.39 -45.92 0.18
C SER A 739 13.76 -46.28 -0.46
N ALA A 740 14.45 -45.23 -0.95
CA ALA A 740 15.91 -45.10 -1.15
C ALA A 740 16.49 -45.78 -2.42
N SER A 741 17.58 -45.30 -3.08
CA SER A 741 18.47 -44.12 -2.88
C SER A 741 19.40 -43.89 -4.10
N GLY A 742 19.94 -42.67 -4.25
CA GLY A 742 21.12 -42.34 -5.10
C GLY A 742 20.84 -42.20 -6.61
N GLY A 743 21.66 -41.53 -7.42
CA GLY A 743 22.89 -40.75 -7.18
C GLY A 743 23.75 -40.63 -8.46
N GLY A 744 24.45 -39.50 -8.69
CA GLY A 744 25.31 -39.25 -9.87
C GLY A 744 24.68 -38.29 -10.91
N VAL A 745 25.23 -37.12 -11.24
CA VAL A 745 26.48 -36.82 -11.99
C VAL A 745 26.37 -37.33 -13.44
N SER A 746 26.13 -36.48 -14.46
CA SER A 746 27.20 -35.77 -15.19
C SER A 746 26.71 -34.68 -16.17
N LYS A 747 27.61 -33.74 -16.42
CA LYS A 747 27.73 -32.73 -17.50
C LYS A 747 27.49 -33.22 -18.95
N SER A 748 27.50 -32.23 -19.86
CA SER A 748 27.92 -32.26 -21.29
C SER A 748 26.85 -32.69 -22.32
N ILE A 749 26.86 -32.24 -23.59
CA ILE A 749 27.56 -31.14 -24.29
C ILE A 749 26.71 -30.70 -25.51
N GLU A 750 27.12 -29.63 -26.17
CA GLU A 750 26.62 -29.10 -27.46
C GLU A 750 26.34 -30.15 -28.55
N HIS A 751 25.47 -29.80 -29.50
CA HIS A 751 25.77 -30.06 -30.92
C HIS A 751 24.99 -29.15 -31.88
N GLU A 752 25.70 -28.27 -32.58
CA GLU A 752 25.26 -27.77 -33.89
C GLU A 752 25.35 -28.89 -34.94
N SER A 753 24.48 -28.89 -35.96
CA SER A 753 24.90 -28.56 -37.35
C SER A 753 23.81 -28.81 -38.43
N VAL A 754 23.53 -27.74 -39.19
CA VAL A 754 23.62 -27.62 -40.66
C VAL A 754 23.04 -28.72 -41.59
N ARG A 755 22.09 -28.31 -42.48
CA ARG A 755 22.07 -28.45 -43.97
C ARG A 755 20.69 -27.99 -44.49
N ASN A 756 20.61 -26.90 -45.26
CA ASN A 756 20.69 -26.84 -46.74
C ASN A 756 19.69 -27.73 -47.50
N ILE A 757 18.81 -27.12 -48.29
CA ILE A 757 18.72 -27.28 -49.77
C ILE A 757 17.78 -26.23 -50.38
N GLU A 758 18.06 -25.86 -51.64
CA GLU A 758 17.53 -24.71 -52.38
C GLU A 758 16.38 -25.04 -53.35
N THR A 759 15.52 -24.03 -53.58
CA THR A 759 14.73 -23.70 -54.80
C THR A 759 14.09 -24.76 -55.70
N ILE A 760 12.88 -24.44 -56.20
CA ILE A 760 12.59 -24.37 -57.64
C ILE A 760 11.52 -23.28 -57.89
N LYS A 761 11.66 -22.53 -58.99
CA LYS A 761 10.69 -21.53 -59.49
C LYS A 761 9.79 -22.13 -60.57
N SER A 762 8.59 -21.60 -60.74
CA SER A 762 7.96 -21.50 -62.06
C SER A 762 7.12 -20.23 -62.17
N SER A 763 7.03 -19.69 -63.39
CA SER A 763 6.32 -18.46 -63.74
C SER A 763 5.70 -18.63 -65.12
N ASN A 764 4.54 -18.01 -65.38
CA ASN A 764 3.89 -17.69 -66.68
C ASN A 764 2.35 -17.79 -66.57
N ASN A 765 1.53 -17.07 -67.35
CA ASN A 765 1.68 -15.77 -68.03
C ASN A 765 0.28 -15.29 -68.50
N ASN A 766 0.03 -13.98 -68.48
CA ASN A 766 -0.79 -13.19 -69.41
C ASN A 766 -2.18 -13.61 -69.99
N ASN A 767 -3.09 -12.62 -69.97
CA ASN A 767 -3.89 -12.07 -71.08
C ASN A 767 -5.45 -12.21 -71.13
N ASN A 768 -6.06 -11.01 -71.01
CA ASN A 768 -7.00 -10.37 -71.95
C ASN A 768 -8.54 -10.42 -71.83
N SER A 769 -9.08 -9.21 -72.06
CA SER A 769 -10.22 -8.82 -72.91
C SER A 769 -11.66 -8.75 -72.36
N ASN A 770 -12.04 -7.51 -72.03
CA ASN A 770 -13.08 -6.69 -72.69
C ASN A 770 -14.61 -6.94 -72.54
N ASN A 771 -15.26 -5.76 -72.45
CA ASN A 771 -16.53 -5.34 -73.08
C ASN A 771 -17.87 -5.46 -72.33
N ASN A 772 -18.27 -4.28 -71.81
CA ASN A 772 -19.36 -3.44 -72.34
C ASN A 772 -20.78 -3.46 -71.73
N ASN A 773 -21.22 -2.22 -71.50
CA ASN A 773 -22.53 -1.61 -71.81
C ASN A 773 -23.71 -1.73 -70.82
N ASN A 774 -24.10 -0.52 -70.36
CA ASN A 774 -25.45 0.06 -70.44
C ASN A 774 -26.52 -0.42 -69.42
N SER A 775 -27.47 0.42 -68.97
CA SER A 775 -27.61 1.90 -69.06
C SER A 775 -28.76 2.41 -68.17
N SER A 776 -28.62 3.67 -67.71
CA SER A 776 -29.69 4.69 -67.54
C SER A 776 -30.92 4.51 -66.61
N SER A 777 -31.19 5.60 -65.87
CA SER A 777 -32.52 6.17 -65.52
C SER A 777 -33.41 5.45 -64.48
N SER A 778 -34.21 6.13 -63.62
CA SER A 778 -34.29 7.56 -63.24
C SER A 778 -35.30 7.80 -62.11
N ALA A 779 -35.20 8.98 -61.47
CA ALA A 779 -36.29 9.77 -60.85
C ALA A 779 -36.81 9.46 -59.42
N ASN A 780 -36.54 10.44 -58.53
CA ASN A 780 -37.45 11.12 -57.60
C ASN A 780 -38.41 10.34 -56.68
N ASN A 781 -38.29 10.62 -55.38
CA ASN A 781 -39.21 11.57 -54.74
C ASN A 781 -38.64 12.23 -53.47
N ASN A 782 -38.98 13.51 -53.26
CA ASN A 782 -38.65 14.30 -52.06
C ASN A 782 -39.60 13.97 -50.90
N THR A 783 -39.16 14.23 -49.65
CA THR A 783 -39.72 15.30 -48.79
C THR A 783 -38.92 15.48 -47.48
N ASN A 784 -38.35 16.68 -47.29
CA ASN A 784 -38.17 17.50 -46.07
C ASN A 784 -38.03 16.80 -44.70
N PHE A 785 -37.02 17.10 -43.88
CA PHE A 785 -36.84 18.45 -43.28
C PHE A 785 -35.38 18.75 -42.87
N ASP A 786 -35.01 20.04 -42.93
CA ASP A 786 -33.67 20.56 -42.65
C ASP A 786 -33.43 21.00 -41.19
N ASN A 787 -32.14 21.27 -40.91
CA ASN A 787 -31.58 22.22 -39.92
C ASN A 787 -31.41 21.79 -38.44
N ALA A 788 -30.17 21.42 -38.11
CA ALA A 788 -29.48 21.92 -36.92
C ALA A 788 -27.98 22.13 -37.22
N VAL A 789 -27.57 23.37 -37.47
CA VAL A 789 -26.19 23.75 -37.79
C VAL A 789 -25.47 24.26 -36.54
N LEU A 790 -24.31 23.66 -36.26
CA LEU A 790 -23.12 24.17 -35.54
C LEU A 790 -23.34 25.20 -34.41
N ARG A 791 -23.06 24.78 -33.17
CA ARG A 791 -22.39 25.60 -32.14
C ARG A 791 -21.43 24.75 -31.30
N GLU A 792 -20.16 24.73 -31.68
CA GLU A 792 -19.06 24.55 -30.73
C GLU A 792 -18.66 25.93 -30.16
N ASN A 793 -17.98 25.92 -29.00
CA ASN A 793 -17.57 27.08 -28.18
C ASN A 793 -18.66 27.75 -27.32
N GLU A 794 -18.69 27.43 -26.03
CA GLU A 794 -19.00 28.38 -24.95
C GLU A 794 -18.46 27.86 -23.59
N PHE A 795 -17.29 28.35 -23.18
CA PHE A 795 -16.76 28.19 -21.81
C PHE A 795 -15.81 29.36 -21.47
N ALA A 796 -16.40 30.54 -21.28
CA ALA A 796 -15.75 31.69 -20.66
C ALA A 796 -16.81 32.49 -19.88
N MET A 797 -16.52 32.81 -18.61
CA MET A 797 -17.33 33.72 -17.82
C MET A 797 -17.00 35.16 -18.23
N ASP A 798 -17.99 36.05 -18.22
CA ASP A 798 -17.77 37.49 -18.26
C ASP A 798 -17.94 38.11 -16.85
N GLN A 799 -17.20 39.17 -16.56
CA GLN A 799 -17.28 39.89 -15.28
C GLN A 799 -18.05 41.21 -15.45
N GLY A 800 -19.01 41.45 -14.56
CA GLY A 800 -19.66 42.75 -14.38
C GLY A 800 -19.61 43.17 -12.91
N THR A 801 -18.70 44.08 -12.57
CA THR A 801 -18.59 44.65 -11.21
C THR A 801 -19.49 45.88 -11.06
N ALA A 802 -20.29 45.92 -9.99
CA ALA A 802 -20.69 47.17 -9.32
C ALA A 802 -21.21 46.87 -7.91
N TRP A 803 -20.82 47.70 -6.95
CA TRP A 803 -21.40 47.74 -5.62
C TRP A 803 -22.65 48.63 -5.64
N GLU A 804 -23.71 48.25 -4.93
CA GLU A 804 -24.46 49.25 -4.15
C GLU A 804 -25.16 48.64 -2.93
N SER A 805 -25.35 49.49 -1.93
CA SER A 805 -25.87 49.17 -0.59
C SER A 805 -27.38 49.43 -0.53
N VAL A 806 -28.09 48.82 0.43
CA VAL A 806 -28.92 49.53 1.43
C VAL A 806 -29.71 48.53 2.29
N LYS A 807 -29.94 48.91 3.55
CA LYS A 807 -30.76 48.18 4.54
C LYS A 807 -32.24 48.57 4.46
N ASP A 808 -33.07 47.77 5.13
CA ASP A 808 -34.37 48.11 5.70
C ASP A 808 -35.52 48.43 4.72
N ILE A 809 -36.60 47.66 4.81
CA ILE A 809 -37.94 48.19 5.18
C ILE A 809 -38.88 47.05 5.58
N HIS A 810 -39.75 47.33 6.55
CA HIS A 810 -40.61 46.37 7.26
C HIS A 810 -41.93 46.06 6.55
N GLY A 811 -42.54 44.93 6.91
CA GLY A 811 -43.88 45.00 7.50
C GLY A 811 -44.97 44.07 6.95
N LEU A 812 -45.73 43.50 7.91
CA LEU A 812 -47.05 42.83 7.88
C LEU A 812 -47.00 41.37 8.38
N THR A 813 -46.79 41.12 9.67
CA THR A 813 -47.83 41.04 10.74
C THR A 813 -48.98 40.07 10.48
N ASN A 814 -49.02 39.01 11.27
CA ASN A 814 -50.22 38.67 12.05
C ASN A 814 -49.79 38.07 13.39
N THR A 815 -50.44 38.52 14.46
CA THR A 815 -50.13 38.20 15.86
C THR A 815 -51.27 37.44 16.49
N GLU A 816 -50.98 36.28 17.10
CA GLU A 816 -51.76 35.78 18.24
C GLU A 816 -50.81 35.31 19.34
N GLU A 817 -51.32 35.34 20.57
CA GLU A 817 -50.53 35.50 21.79
C GLU A 817 -49.99 34.17 22.36
N ARG A 818 -48.82 34.21 23.01
CA ARG A 818 -48.50 33.29 24.12
C ARG A 818 -47.49 33.87 25.10
N ALA A 819 -47.80 33.73 26.39
CA ALA A 819 -47.05 34.27 27.52
C ALA A 819 -45.72 33.51 27.78
N PRO A 820 -44.74 34.13 28.47
CA PRO A 820 -43.50 33.46 28.83
C PRO A 820 -43.73 32.50 30.01
N LEU A 821 -43.39 31.22 29.83
CA LEU A 821 -43.48 30.21 30.89
C LEU A 821 -42.10 29.58 31.16
N PHE A 822 -41.21 30.35 31.78
CA PHE A 822 -40.07 29.79 32.48
C PHE A 822 -40.52 29.36 33.86
N ASN A 823 -40.83 28.07 34.03
CA ASN A 823 -40.99 27.48 35.36
C ASN A 823 -39.62 27.00 35.85
N LEU A 824 -39.24 27.35 37.07
CA LEU A 824 -37.93 27.06 37.68
C LEU A 824 -38.00 25.88 38.66
N ASP A 825 -38.81 24.89 38.33
CA ASP A 825 -38.84 23.59 39.01
C ASP A 825 -37.97 22.60 38.23
N GLY A 826 -37.15 21.82 38.95
CA GLY A 826 -36.22 20.87 38.34
C GLY A 826 -36.95 19.77 37.56
N PRO A 827 -36.30 19.14 36.56
CA PRO A 827 -36.91 18.03 35.86
C PRO A 827 -37.17 16.89 36.84
N GLU A 828 -38.44 16.48 36.96
CA GLU A 828 -38.79 15.13 37.40
C GLU A 828 -38.03 14.13 36.50
N ASP A 829 -37.66 12.97 37.04
CA ASP A 829 -36.96 11.93 36.29
C ASP A 829 -37.81 11.46 35.09
N VAL A 830 -37.55 12.07 33.93
CA VAL A 830 -38.10 11.61 32.65
C VAL A 830 -37.42 10.29 32.34
N ASP A 831 -38.18 9.19 32.39
CA ASP A 831 -37.76 7.88 31.90
C ASP A 831 -37.24 8.03 30.45
N VAL A 832 -35.92 8.17 30.30
CA VAL A 832 -35.27 8.17 28.99
C VAL A 832 -35.47 6.76 28.43
N PRO A 833 -36.17 6.60 27.30
CA PRO A 833 -36.49 5.28 26.77
C PRO A 833 -35.16 4.55 26.47
N PRO A 834 -35.01 3.27 26.86
CA PRO A 834 -33.72 2.59 26.86
C PRO A 834 -33.15 2.50 25.44
N GLU A 835 -32.04 3.20 25.20
CA GLU A 835 -31.34 3.19 23.91
C GLU A 835 -30.81 1.78 23.60
N ILE A 836 -31.14 1.27 22.42
CA ILE A 836 -30.67 -0.06 21.99
C ILE A 836 -29.47 0.14 21.07
N HIS A 837 -28.29 -0.21 21.58
CA HIS A 837 -27.04 -0.20 20.82
C HIS A 837 -26.87 -1.54 20.08
N LEU A 838 -26.96 -1.53 18.76
CA LEU A 838 -26.71 -2.69 17.90
C LEU A 838 -25.29 -2.62 17.31
N ARG A 839 -24.42 -3.57 17.67
CA ARG A 839 -23.13 -3.82 17.00
C ARG A 839 -23.34 -4.86 15.89
N VAL A 840 -23.42 -4.40 14.64
CA VAL A 840 -23.65 -5.26 13.46
C VAL A 840 -22.33 -5.57 12.76
N LYS A 841 -22.01 -6.84 12.59
CA LYS A 841 -20.83 -7.30 11.83
C LYS A 841 -21.04 -7.06 10.34
N THR A 842 -20.17 -6.26 9.72
CA THR A 842 -20.22 -5.90 8.30
C THR A 842 -19.28 -6.71 7.43
N GLY A 843 -18.25 -7.32 8.03
CA GLY A 843 -17.28 -8.13 7.29
C GLY A 843 -16.32 -8.89 8.20
N SER A 844 -15.60 -9.85 7.63
CA SER A 844 -14.51 -10.56 8.30
C SER A 844 -13.55 -11.20 7.30
N SER A 845 -12.28 -11.28 7.67
CA SER A 845 -11.30 -12.10 6.98
C SER A 845 -11.37 -13.55 7.44
N ALA A 846 -10.71 -14.46 6.71
CA ALA A 846 -10.32 -15.75 7.26
C ALA A 846 -9.28 -15.57 8.39
N LEU A 847 -9.07 -16.62 9.19
CA LEU A 847 -7.88 -16.77 10.02
C LEU A 847 -6.74 -17.31 9.15
N HIS A 848 -5.61 -16.60 9.15
CA HIS A 848 -4.45 -16.90 8.31
C HIS A 848 -3.39 -17.69 9.09
N ASN A 849 -2.68 -18.59 8.39
CA ASN A 849 -1.54 -19.36 8.88
C ASN A 849 -1.82 -20.27 10.09
N VAL A 850 -3.02 -20.86 10.13
CA VAL A 850 -3.48 -21.73 11.23
C VAL A 850 -2.48 -22.87 11.49
N GLY A 851 -2.02 -23.00 12.73
CA GLY A 851 -1.05 -24.01 13.15
C GLY A 851 0.37 -23.81 12.61
N GLY A 852 0.67 -22.68 11.97
CA GLY A 852 1.97 -22.40 11.36
C GLY A 852 2.27 -23.28 10.15
N CYS A 853 1.22 -23.79 9.49
CA CYS A 853 1.30 -24.75 8.39
C CYS A 853 2.02 -24.16 7.17
N GLN A 854 1.71 -22.92 6.78
CA GLN A 854 2.32 -22.26 5.62
C GLN A 854 3.64 -21.55 6.01
N TYR A 855 3.68 -20.91 7.18
CA TYR A 855 4.89 -20.27 7.69
C TYR A 855 5.09 -20.49 9.18
N SER A 856 6.27 -21.01 9.52
CA SER A 856 6.73 -21.17 10.90
C SER A 856 8.25 -21.04 10.94
N ILE A 857 8.74 -20.39 11.99
CA ILE A 857 10.15 -20.17 12.28
C ILE A 857 10.67 -21.36 13.10
N PRO A 858 11.71 -22.09 12.65
CA PRO A 858 12.35 -23.13 13.44
C PRO A 858 13.02 -22.54 14.69
N ARG A 859 12.70 -23.10 15.85
CA ARG A 859 13.27 -22.72 17.16
C ARG A 859 14.62 -23.39 17.39
#